data_AF-A0A8S9Y0L7-F1
#
_entry.id   AF-A0A8S9Y0L7-F1
#
_cell.length_a   1.000
_cell.length_b   1.000
_cell.length_c   1.000
_cell.angle_alpha   90.00
_cell.angle_beta   90.00
_cell.angle_gamma   90.00
#
_symmetry.space_group_name_H-M   'P 1'
#
loop_
_entity.id
_entity.type
_entity.pdbx_description
1 polymer ?
#
loop_
_entity_poly.entity_id
_entity_poly.type
_entity_poly.pdbx_seq_one_letter_code
_entity_poly.pdbx_strand_id
1 'polypeptide(L)'
;MERTSFFSSNYHGAHLVTCGLLFFSVCFLITFSGLGITAGAHRLWAHKCYKAKAPMRIFLAICNLTAFQNSIYEWVRDHRVHHKFVDTDADPHNSARGFFFSHMGWLMVKKHPDVKRKGKLIDMSDLENDPIVMFQHKYYLYLMPIFTFILPAMVPVYFCGTDIWYAFYMYSITRWTLVLHGTWCVNSVAHMIGCKPYDRFISATQNVWVSFFVLGEGWHNYHHAFPWDYKASEFPYYVNITTLLIDVCARIGWAYDLKTVKQDVIDKRAQRTGNGSHSSINMTRSTENNNCGSIMTNKIESGKTEVFSTSPIPETEEAKKTYTADSKSQNKSDYKLEIVWVNAIFFLIVNAISLRGTYDLVFFRLPWTSTAYMWSLFYINGISITAGAHRLWAHKCYKAKLPLKIFLLVCNLTAFQNSIYDWVRDHRVHHRFVDTNADPHNSTRGFFFSHMGWLMVKKHPEVKQKGQIVDMSDLRSDPLVMFQHKYYFYLMPIFTFLLPALIPVYFFGTDFWYAFRLYSLTRWTLVLHGTWCVNSVAHMFGYKPYDKFISSTQSIWVSFFVLGEGWHNYHHAFPWDYKASEFPYYVNFTTAFIDLCAKIGLAYDLKTVKQDVINLRAQRTGNGSHASVPPSGTSESNGIWGWDDEALTKEDREMASISYQQKS
;
A
#
# COMPACT_ATOMS: atom_id res chain seq x y z
N MET A 1 -6.01 -35.52 -39.06
CA MET A 1 -5.37 -34.72 -37.99
C MET A 1 -6.24 -34.79 -36.76
N GLU A 2 -6.00 -35.79 -35.91
CA GLU A 2 -6.65 -35.92 -34.61
C GLU A 2 -6.14 -34.83 -33.66
N ARG A 3 -7.04 -34.03 -33.09
CA ARG A 3 -6.76 -33.28 -31.86
C ARG A 3 -8.02 -33.18 -31.03
N THR A 4 -7.80 -33.26 -29.72
CA THR A 4 -8.71 -33.00 -28.59
C THR A 4 -9.62 -34.16 -28.17
N SER A 5 -9.00 -35.21 -27.61
CA SER A 5 -9.65 -35.92 -26.52
C SER A 5 -9.57 -35.03 -25.26
N PHE A 6 -10.75 -34.75 -24.74
CA PHE A 6 -11.04 -33.97 -23.56
C PHE A 6 -10.40 -34.62 -22.32
N PHE A 7 -9.81 -33.80 -21.45
CA PHE A 7 -9.02 -34.24 -20.31
C PHE A 7 -9.75 -35.24 -19.41
N SER A 8 -9.07 -36.34 -19.07
CA SER A 8 -9.55 -37.29 -18.07
C SER A 8 -9.44 -36.69 -16.66
N SER A 9 -10.44 -36.97 -15.84
CA SER A 9 -10.61 -36.46 -14.47
C SER A 9 -9.51 -36.88 -13.49
N ASN A 10 -8.75 -37.94 -13.81
CA ASN A 10 -7.71 -38.46 -12.93
C ASN A 10 -6.38 -37.68 -13.00
N TYR A 11 -6.14 -36.89 -14.05
CA TYR A 11 -4.96 -36.00 -14.14
C TYR A 11 -5.15 -34.68 -13.37
N HIS A 12 -6.39 -34.27 -13.11
CA HIS A 12 -6.69 -32.99 -12.48
C HIS A 12 -6.29 -32.95 -11.00
N GLY A 13 -6.57 -34.01 -10.24
CA GLY A 13 -6.24 -34.05 -8.80
C GLY A 13 -4.73 -34.09 -8.53
N ALA A 14 -3.98 -34.87 -9.32
CA ALA A 14 -2.54 -34.99 -9.17
C ALA A 14 -1.81 -33.69 -9.55
N HIS A 15 -2.19 -33.03 -10.65
CA HIS A 15 -1.59 -31.75 -11.04
C HIS A 15 -1.87 -30.62 -10.03
N LEU A 16 -3.05 -30.59 -9.42
CA LEU A 16 -3.41 -29.59 -8.40
C LEU A 16 -2.53 -29.71 -7.14
N VAL A 17 -2.33 -30.92 -6.65
CA VAL A 17 -1.50 -31.18 -5.46
C VAL A 17 -0.04 -30.85 -5.76
N THR A 18 0.46 -31.25 -6.93
CA THR A 18 1.83 -30.94 -7.35
C THR A 18 2.05 -29.44 -7.50
N CYS A 19 1.18 -28.70 -8.20
CA CYS A 19 1.32 -27.25 -8.36
C CYS A 19 1.21 -26.49 -7.02
N GLY A 20 0.33 -26.93 -6.12
CA GLY A 20 0.23 -26.36 -4.77
C GLY A 20 1.52 -26.55 -3.97
N LEU A 21 2.07 -27.78 -3.93
CA LEU A 21 3.31 -28.09 -3.23
C LEU A 21 4.52 -27.32 -3.79
N LEU A 22 4.59 -27.16 -5.12
CA LEU A 22 5.64 -26.36 -5.78
C LEU A 22 5.55 -24.86 -5.43
N PHE A 23 4.34 -24.31 -5.28
CA PHE A 23 4.17 -22.92 -4.87
C PHE A 23 4.60 -22.71 -3.42
N PHE A 24 4.14 -23.58 -2.51
CA PHE A 24 4.50 -23.50 -1.09
C PHE A 24 6.00 -23.69 -0.84
N SER A 25 6.66 -24.58 -1.57
CA SER A 25 8.11 -24.78 -1.46
C SER A 25 8.90 -23.56 -1.92
N VAL A 26 8.48 -22.89 -2.99
CA VAL A 26 9.09 -21.62 -3.43
C VAL A 26 8.87 -20.51 -2.40
N CYS A 27 7.65 -20.35 -1.87
CA CYS A 27 7.37 -19.38 -0.80
C CYS A 27 8.18 -19.66 0.47
N PHE A 28 8.35 -20.93 0.83
CA PHE A 28 9.21 -21.35 1.93
C PHE A 28 10.66 -20.93 1.69
N LEU A 29 11.21 -21.17 0.50
CA LEU A 29 12.58 -20.75 0.16
C LEU A 29 12.75 -19.24 0.14
N ILE A 30 11.75 -18.47 -0.34
CA ILE A 30 11.76 -17.00 -0.25
C ILE A 30 11.86 -16.56 1.22
N THR A 31 11.03 -17.17 2.09
CA THR A 31 11.04 -16.88 3.53
C THR A 31 12.39 -17.25 4.15
N PHE A 32 12.91 -18.43 3.82
CA PHE A 32 14.20 -18.92 4.30
C PHE A 32 15.34 -17.96 3.92
N SER A 33 15.41 -17.53 2.66
CA SER A 33 16.38 -16.52 2.21
C SER A 33 16.18 -15.18 2.90
N GLY A 34 14.93 -14.71 3.03
CA GLY A 34 14.59 -13.46 3.70
C GLY A 34 15.01 -13.43 5.18
N LEU A 35 14.89 -14.54 5.91
CA LEU A 35 15.34 -14.64 7.30
C LEU A 35 16.85 -14.46 7.46
N GLY A 36 17.64 -14.89 6.48
CA GLY A 36 19.08 -14.66 6.46
C GLY A 36 19.49 -13.19 6.34
N ILE A 37 18.65 -12.39 5.69
CA ILE A 37 18.82 -10.93 5.61
C ILE A 37 18.27 -10.28 6.88
N THR A 38 17.01 -10.52 7.20
CA THR A 38 16.26 -9.80 8.24
C THR A 38 16.69 -10.18 9.66
N ALA A 39 16.56 -11.45 10.07
CA ALA A 39 17.03 -11.88 11.39
C ALA A 39 18.57 -11.86 11.48
N GLY A 40 19.25 -12.27 10.41
CA GLY A 40 20.70 -12.36 10.34
C GLY A 40 21.39 -11.01 10.07
N ALA A 41 21.66 -10.73 8.79
CA ALA A 41 22.51 -9.59 8.37
C ALA A 41 22.08 -8.26 9.00
N HIS A 42 20.77 -8.03 9.08
CA HIS A 42 20.19 -6.78 9.54
C HIS A 42 20.12 -6.69 11.08
N ARG A 43 19.24 -7.45 11.73
CA ARG A 43 18.96 -7.25 13.17
C ARG A 43 20.04 -7.82 14.09
N LEU A 44 20.65 -8.96 13.73
CA LEU A 44 21.72 -9.57 14.52
C LEU A 44 23.08 -8.90 14.29
N TRP A 45 23.57 -8.89 13.05
CA TRP A 45 24.95 -8.45 12.78
C TRP A 45 25.06 -6.93 12.54
N ALA A 46 24.14 -6.29 11.83
CA ALA A 46 24.25 -4.85 11.59
C ALA A 46 23.94 -4.02 12.84
N HIS A 47 22.83 -4.33 13.52
CA HIS A 47 22.31 -3.52 14.62
C HIS A 47 22.51 -4.09 16.03
N LYS A 48 22.90 -5.37 16.15
CA LYS A 48 23.17 -6.04 17.43
C LYS A 48 21.98 -5.95 18.40
N CYS A 49 20.77 -6.02 17.87
CA CYS A 49 19.53 -5.89 18.65
C CYS A 49 19.30 -7.07 19.61
N TYR A 50 19.95 -8.21 19.34
CA TYR A 50 19.94 -9.39 20.17
C TYR A 50 21.24 -10.18 20.01
N LYS A 51 21.49 -11.14 20.90
CA LYS A 51 22.63 -12.07 20.82
C LYS A 51 22.15 -13.46 20.44
N ALA A 52 22.98 -14.17 19.68
CA ALA A 52 22.67 -15.51 19.21
C ALA A 52 23.83 -16.49 19.49
N LYS A 53 23.49 -17.70 19.91
CA LYS A 53 24.45 -18.81 20.03
C LYS A 53 24.84 -19.34 18.65
N ALA A 54 25.91 -20.14 18.61
CA ALA A 54 26.45 -20.69 17.37
C ALA A 54 25.41 -21.40 16.47
N PRO A 55 24.46 -22.22 16.99
CA PRO A 55 23.48 -22.87 16.12
C PRO A 55 22.63 -21.90 15.30
N MET A 56 22.13 -20.84 15.93
CA MET A 56 21.34 -19.81 15.24
C MET A 56 22.20 -18.97 14.29
N ARG A 57 23.42 -18.62 14.67
CA ARG A 57 24.36 -17.89 13.79
C ARG A 57 24.70 -18.68 12.53
N ILE A 58 24.97 -19.98 12.66
CA ILE A 58 25.23 -20.87 11.52
C ILE A 58 23.98 -20.97 10.63
N PHE A 59 22.81 -21.20 11.23
CA PHE A 59 21.54 -21.26 10.51
C PHE A 59 21.29 -19.99 9.69
N LEU A 60 21.43 -18.81 10.31
CA LEU A 60 21.22 -17.53 9.64
C LEU A 60 22.29 -17.24 8.58
N ALA A 61 23.53 -17.68 8.77
CA ALA A 61 24.58 -17.56 7.76
C ALA A 61 24.28 -18.42 6.52
N ILE A 62 23.75 -19.63 6.71
CA ILE A 62 23.26 -20.48 5.61
C ILE A 62 22.07 -19.82 4.90
N CYS A 63 21.10 -19.31 5.66
CA CYS A 63 19.97 -18.56 5.10
C CYS A 63 20.45 -17.38 4.25
N ASN A 64 21.43 -16.61 4.75
CA ASN A 64 22.01 -15.46 4.06
C ASN A 64 22.70 -15.87 2.74
N LEU A 65 23.42 -16.99 2.73
CA LEU A 65 24.02 -17.54 1.51
C LEU A 65 22.98 -17.83 0.42
N THR A 66 21.76 -18.25 0.77
CA THR A 66 20.69 -18.49 -0.21
C THR A 66 20.07 -17.22 -0.79
N ALA A 67 20.27 -16.06 -0.13
CA ALA A 67 19.71 -14.78 -0.53
C ALA A 67 20.58 -14.03 -1.56
N PHE A 68 21.88 -14.33 -1.58
CA PHE A 68 22.87 -13.72 -2.48
C PHE A 68 22.76 -12.18 -2.56
N GLN A 69 23.02 -11.52 -1.43
CA GLN A 69 23.07 -10.05 -1.32
C GLN A 69 24.43 -9.57 -0.81
N ASN A 70 25.52 -10.11 -1.35
CA ASN A 70 26.89 -10.01 -0.82
C ASN A 70 27.09 -10.79 0.49
N SER A 71 28.35 -10.84 0.92
CA SER A 71 28.73 -11.44 2.20
C SER A 71 28.13 -10.66 3.38
N ILE A 72 27.98 -11.31 4.53
CA ILE A 72 27.42 -10.65 5.74
C ILE A 72 28.25 -9.41 6.10
N TYR A 73 29.58 -9.52 6.03
CA TYR A 73 30.50 -8.42 6.31
C TYR A 73 30.26 -7.20 5.41
N GLU A 74 30.15 -7.39 4.10
CA GLU A 74 29.95 -6.29 3.15
C GLU A 74 28.57 -5.68 3.26
N TRP A 75 27.53 -6.52 3.43
CA TRP A 75 26.15 -6.06 3.60
C TRP A 75 26.04 -5.20 4.87
N VAL A 76 26.59 -5.68 5.99
CA VAL A 76 26.56 -4.96 7.28
C VAL A 76 27.30 -3.64 7.20
N ARG A 77 28.48 -3.60 6.56
CA ARG A 77 29.22 -2.35 6.36
C ARG A 77 28.37 -1.33 5.61
N ASP A 78 27.83 -1.71 4.46
CA ASP A 78 27.03 -0.80 3.63
C ASP A 78 25.75 -0.35 4.38
N HIS A 79 25.12 -1.24 5.13
CA HIS A 79 23.92 -0.96 5.91
C HIS A 79 24.18 0.01 7.09
N ARG A 80 25.30 -0.16 7.80
CA ARG A 80 25.74 0.78 8.85
C ARG A 80 26.04 2.17 8.26
N VAL A 81 26.65 2.23 7.07
CA VAL A 81 26.86 3.50 6.35
C VAL A 81 25.53 4.14 5.97
N HIS A 82 24.60 3.36 5.40
CA HIS A 82 23.27 3.83 5.01
C HIS A 82 22.57 4.53 6.19
N HIS A 83 22.50 3.88 7.35
CA HIS A 83 21.83 4.48 8.49
C HIS A 83 22.50 5.73 9.03
N LYS A 84 23.84 5.74 9.08
CA LYS A 84 24.58 6.88 9.61
C LYS A 84 24.51 8.11 8.71
N PHE A 85 24.43 7.89 7.39
CA PHE A 85 24.51 8.96 6.41
C PHE A 85 23.32 8.94 5.43
N VAL A 86 22.16 8.55 5.94
CA VAL A 86 20.92 8.37 5.17
C VAL A 86 20.63 9.59 4.29
N ASP A 87 20.24 9.32 3.05
CA ASP A 87 19.92 10.34 2.03
C ASP A 87 21.07 11.29 1.62
N THR A 88 22.29 11.03 2.06
CA THR A 88 23.49 11.77 1.60
C THR A 88 24.24 11.00 0.51
N ASP A 89 25.27 11.61 -0.08
CA ASP A 89 26.15 10.95 -1.04
C ASP A 89 27.02 9.82 -0.46
N ALA A 90 27.02 9.67 0.87
CA ALA A 90 27.63 8.52 1.53
C ALA A 90 26.67 7.33 1.70
N ASP A 91 25.35 7.53 1.53
CA ASP A 91 24.38 6.44 1.52
C ASP A 91 24.54 5.60 0.23
N PRO A 92 24.86 4.29 0.32
CA PRO A 92 25.04 3.43 -0.85
C PRO A 92 23.82 3.39 -1.78
N HIS A 93 22.62 3.54 -1.24
CA HIS A 93 21.35 3.47 -1.97
C HIS A 93 20.47 4.70 -1.71
N ASN A 94 21.12 5.87 -1.68
CA ASN A 94 20.50 7.18 -1.46
C ASN A 94 19.15 7.35 -2.20
N SER A 95 18.07 7.42 -1.40
CA SER A 95 16.70 7.53 -1.90
C SER A 95 16.39 8.86 -2.60
N ALA A 96 17.14 9.93 -2.28
CA ALA A 96 17.00 11.24 -2.90
C ALA A 96 17.38 11.23 -4.39
N ARG A 97 18.14 10.23 -4.86
CA ARG A 97 18.47 10.03 -6.28
C ARG A 97 17.34 9.36 -7.08
N GLY A 98 16.19 9.11 -6.44
CA GLY A 98 14.97 8.61 -7.05
C GLY A 98 14.81 7.09 -6.96
N PHE A 99 13.58 6.64 -7.20
CA PHE A 99 13.14 5.25 -6.99
C PHE A 99 14.05 4.21 -7.66
N PHE A 100 14.37 4.41 -8.94
CA PHE A 100 15.16 3.41 -9.67
C PHE A 100 16.57 3.26 -9.08
N PHE A 101 17.21 4.37 -8.69
CA PHE A 101 18.55 4.35 -8.10
C PHE A 101 18.55 3.57 -6.78
N SER A 102 17.66 3.90 -5.83
CA SER A 102 17.59 3.24 -4.53
C SER A 102 17.05 1.82 -4.59
N HIS A 103 16.25 1.47 -5.60
CA HIS A 103 15.77 0.11 -5.81
C HIS A 103 16.86 -0.81 -6.36
N MET A 104 17.49 -0.46 -7.49
CA MET A 104 18.50 -1.34 -8.11
C MET A 104 19.60 -0.63 -8.89
N GLY A 105 19.40 0.63 -9.27
CA GLY A 105 20.37 1.39 -10.08
C GLY A 105 21.72 1.57 -9.38
N TRP A 106 21.74 1.64 -8.05
CA TRP A 106 22.98 1.73 -7.26
C TRP A 106 23.91 0.52 -7.45
N LEU A 107 23.38 -0.66 -7.78
CA LEU A 107 24.15 -1.87 -8.09
C LEU A 107 24.75 -1.86 -9.49
N MET A 108 24.28 -0.96 -10.36
CA MET A 108 24.70 -0.85 -11.76
C MET A 108 25.79 0.20 -11.98
N VAL A 109 26.15 0.94 -10.94
CA VAL A 109 27.14 2.03 -11.00
C VAL A 109 28.21 1.85 -9.95
N LYS A 110 29.36 2.50 -10.16
CA LYS A 110 30.38 2.58 -9.10
C LYS A 110 29.81 3.40 -7.94
N LYS A 111 29.98 2.89 -6.72
CA LYS A 111 29.65 3.63 -5.48
C LYS A 111 30.32 5.00 -5.49
N HIS A 112 29.58 6.01 -5.02
CA HIS A 112 30.10 7.35 -4.84
C HIS A 112 31.35 7.33 -3.91
N PRO A 113 32.37 8.17 -4.15
CA PRO A 113 33.58 8.19 -3.32
C PRO A 113 33.31 8.34 -1.82
N ASP A 114 32.27 9.07 -1.44
CA ASP A 114 31.90 9.26 -0.03
C ASP A 114 31.40 7.99 0.65
N VAL A 115 30.75 7.07 -0.07
CA VAL A 115 30.38 5.75 0.47
C VAL A 115 31.64 5.01 0.94
N LYS A 116 32.72 5.07 0.15
CA LYS A 116 34.00 4.44 0.50
C LYS A 116 34.73 5.20 1.59
N ARG A 117 34.77 6.53 1.51
CA ARG A 117 35.47 7.38 2.48
C ARG A 117 34.84 7.28 3.86
N LYS A 118 33.53 7.47 3.95
CA LYS A 118 32.79 7.38 5.22
C LYS A 118 32.61 5.94 5.69
N GLY A 119 32.55 4.97 4.77
CA GLY A 119 32.53 3.54 5.11
C GLY A 119 33.76 3.05 5.86
N LYS A 120 34.94 3.67 5.66
CA LYS A 120 36.15 3.37 6.47
C LYS A 120 36.05 3.85 7.91
N LEU A 121 35.12 4.75 8.22
CA LEU A 121 34.89 5.29 9.56
C LEU A 121 33.88 4.44 10.35
N ILE A 122 33.28 3.42 9.71
CA ILE A 122 32.39 2.47 10.38
C ILE A 122 33.25 1.40 11.02
N ASP A 123 33.13 1.24 12.33
CA ASP A 123 33.75 0.13 13.03
C ASP A 123 33.04 -1.18 12.66
N MET A 124 33.86 -2.17 12.34
CA MET A 124 33.49 -3.52 11.89
C MET A 124 34.20 -4.60 12.73
N SER A 125 34.91 -4.20 13.79
CA SER A 125 35.72 -5.10 14.63
C SER A 125 34.89 -6.21 15.26
N ASP A 126 33.61 -5.96 15.53
CA ASP A 126 32.69 -6.96 16.05
C ASP A 126 32.41 -8.10 15.05
N LEU A 127 32.38 -7.80 13.75
CA LEU A 127 32.26 -8.81 12.69
C LEU A 127 33.60 -9.49 12.38
N GLU A 128 34.71 -8.76 12.48
CA GLU A 128 36.07 -9.30 12.27
C GLU A 128 36.40 -10.36 13.32
N ASN A 129 35.88 -10.19 14.54
CA ASN A 129 35.99 -11.14 15.63
C ASN A 129 34.92 -12.26 15.60
N ASP A 130 33.98 -12.24 14.66
CA ASP A 130 32.97 -13.30 14.48
C ASP A 130 33.50 -14.37 13.49
N PRO A 131 33.91 -15.56 13.97
CA PRO A 131 34.51 -16.58 13.10
C PRO A 131 33.52 -17.16 12.07
N ILE A 132 32.21 -17.12 12.34
CA ILE A 132 31.18 -17.62 11.42
C ILE A 132 31.02 -16.62 10.26
N VAL A 133 30.96 -15.32 10.57
CA VAL A 133 30.89 -14.25 9.58
C VAL A 133 32.14 -14.25 8.71
N MET A 134 33.33 -14.32 9.32
CA MET A 134 34.58 -14.30 8.57
C MET A 134 34.80 -15.57 7.75
N PHE A 135 34.33 -16.73 8.21
CA PHE A 135 34.27 -17.93 7.38
C PHE A 135 33.36 -17.74 6.16
N GLN A 136 32.14 -17.24 6.38
CA GLN A 136 31.17 -16.99 5.31
C GLN A 136 31.73 -15.98 4.30
N HIS A 137 32.37 -14.91 4.76
CA HIS A 137 32.98 -13.89 3.90
C HIS A 137 34.13 -14.47 3.07
N LYS A 138 35.06 -15.22 3.70
CA LYS A 138 36.22 -15.83 3.01
C LYS A 138 35.81 -16.80 1.91
N TYR A 139 34.79 -17.61 2.15
CA TYR A 139 34.34 -18.64 1.22
C TYR A 139 33.10 -18.25 0.41
N TYR A 140 32.66 -16.99 0.49
CA TYR A 140 31.39 -16.53 -0.05
C TYR A 140 31.19 -16.89 -1.52
N LEU A 141 32.19 -16.62 -2.36
CA LEU A 141 32.11 -16.85 -3.81
C LEU A 141 32.01 -18.33 -4.19
N TYR A 142 32.47 -19.25 -3.33
CA TYR A 142 32.34 -20.69 -3.54
C TYR A 142 31.01 -21.23 -3.02
N LEU A 143 30.57 -20.73 -1.86
CA LEU A 143 29.35 -21.21 -1.21
C LEU A 143 28.07 -20.64 -1.86
N MET A 144 28.08 -19.37 -2.26
CA MET A 144 26.93 -18.70 -2.85
C MET A 144 26.31 -19.46 -4.03
N PRO A 145 27.05 -19.89 -5.07
CA PRO A 145 26.41 -20.57 -6.21
C PRO A 145 25.80 -21.92 -5.81
N ILE A 146 26.40 -22.60 -4.83
CA ILE A 146 25.90 -23.86 -4.30
C ILE A 146 24.56 -23.64 -3.59
N PHE A 147 24.51 -22.72 -2.62
CA PHE A 147 23.34 -22.51 -1.78
C PHE A 147 22.23 -21.69 -2.47
N THR A 148 22.57 -20.80 -3.40
CA THR A 148 21.58 -19.98 -4.11
C THR A 148 21.02 -20.69 -5.33
N PHE A 149 21.85 -21.34 -6.14
CA PHE A 149 21.42 -21.85 -7.44
C PHE A 149 21.39 -23.37 -7.54
N ILE A 150 22.46 -24.05 -7.13
CA ILE A 150 22.60 -25.50 -7.37
C ILE A 150 21.68 -26.29 -6.43
N LEU A 151 21.85 -26.16 -5.12
CA LEU A 151 21.10 -26.94 -4.13
C LEU A 151 19.58 -26.72 -4.25
N PRO A 152 19.06 -25.48 -4.38
CA PRO A 152 17.63 -25.25 -4.55
C PRO A 152 17.04 -25.83 -5.83
N ALA A 153 17.82 -25.94 -6.92
CA ALA A 153 17.40 -26.62 -8.15
C ALA A 153 17.48 -28.15 -8.02
N MET A 154 18.55 -28.68 -7.41
CA MET A 154 18.78 -30.13 -7.36
C MET A 154 17.86 -30.85 -6.37
N VAL A 155 17.49 -30.23 -5.25
CA VAL A 155 16.58 -30.83 -4.26
C VAL A 155 15.24 -31.28 -4.90
N PRO A 156 14.47 -30.41 -5.57
CA PRO A 156 13.22 -30.85 -6.21
C PRO A 156 13.43 -31.80 -7.39
N VAL A 157 14.59 -31.78 -8.05
CA VAL A 157 14.95 -32.76 -9.09
C VAL A 157 15.11 -34.15 -8.47
N TYR A 158 15.93 -34.29 -7.42
CA TYR A 158 16.21 -35.58 -6.80
C TYR A 158 15.04 -36.13 -5.98
N PHE A 159 14.37 -35.29 -5.19
CA PHE A 159 13.35 -35.75 -4.25
C PHE A 159 11.93 -35.72 -4.80
N CYS A 160 11.67 -34.90 -5.82
CA CYS A 160 10.33 -34.73 -6.38
C CYS A 160 10.24 -35.10 -7.88
N GLY A 161 11.35 -35.51 -8.51
CA GLY A 161 11.39 -35.83 -9.94
C GLY A 161 11.08 -34.62 -10.83
N THR A 162 11.34 -33.40 -10.35
CA THR A 162 11.05 -32.17 -11.09
C THR A 162 12.00 -32.02 -12.28
N ASP A 163 11.51 -31.52 -13.41
CA ASP A 163 12.36 -31.18 -14.55
C ASP A 163 13.47 -30.18 -14.13
N ILE A 164 14.70 -30.42 -14.60
CA ILE A 164 15.88 -29.66 -14.17
C ILE A 164 15.81 -28.18 -14.57
N TRP A 165 15.27 -27.87 -15.74
CA TRP A 165 15.15 -26.49 -16.21
C TRP A 165 14.05 -25.75 -15.46
N TYR A 166 12.89 -26.39 -15.27
CA TYR A 166 11.84 -25.84 -14.43
C TYR A 166 12.33 -25.59 -13.00
N ALA A 167 13.04 -26.56 -12.41
CA ALA A 167 13.61 -26.42 -11.08
C ALA A 167 14.58 -25.23 -11.01
N PHE A 168 15.53 -25.15 -11.95
CA PHE A 168 16.48 -24.04 -12.02
C PHE A 168 15.80 -22.67 -12.17
N TYR A 169 14.84 -22.53 -13.09
CA TYR A 169 14.16 -21.25 -13.27
C TYR A 169 13.31 -20.88 -12.07
N MET A 170 12.49 -21.77 -11.53
CA MET A 170 11.55 -21.43 -10.46
C MET A 170 12.22 -21.35 -9.09
N TYR A 171 12.99 -22.37 -8.72
CA TYR A 171 13.57 -22.49 -7.39
C TYR A 171 14.87 -21.70 -7.22
N SER A 172 15.54 -21.36 -8.32
CA SER A 172 16.77 -20.59 -8.27
C SER A 172 16.56 -19.17 -8.80
N ILE A 173 16.28 -18.98 -10.09
CA ILE A 173 16.24 -17.65 -10.71
C ILE A 173 15.06 -16.80 -10.23
N THR A 174 13.82 -17.28 -10.39
CA THR A 174 12.61 -16.54 -10.02
C THR A 174 12.56 -16.30 -8.52
N ARG A 175 12.81 -17.32 -7.70
CA ARG A 175 12.86 -17.20 -6.25
C ARG A 175 13.89 -16.16 -5.79
N TRP A 176 15.12 -16.20 -6.31
CA TRP A 176 16.17 -15.23 -5.99
C TRP A 176 15.78 -13.81 -6.42
N THR A 177 15.23 -13.66 -7.63
CA THR A 177 14.75 -12.37 -8.16
C THR A 177 13.69 -11.76 -7.24
N LEU A 178 12.73 -12.57 -6.77
CA LEU A 178 11.68 -12.11 -5.85
C LEU A 178 12.26 -11.69 -4.49
N VAL A 179 13.24 -12.43 -3.96
CA VAL A 179 13.95 -12.06 -2.71
C VAL A 179 14.66 -10.72 -2.88
N LEU A 180 15.38 -10.50 -4.00
CA LEU A 180 16.06 -9.24 -4.29
C LEU A 180 15.09 -8.06 -4.34
N HIS A 181 14.05 -8.14 -5.18
CA HIS A 181 13.07 -7.05 -5.30
C HIS A 181 12.31 -6.79 -4.01
N GLY A 182 12.04 -7.85 -3.22
CA GLY A 182 11.53 -7.72 -1.86
C GLY A 182 12.44 -6.83 -1.01
N THR A 183 13.71 -7.21 -0.84
CA THR A 183 14.66 -6.42 -0.05
C THR A 183 14.85 -4.99 -0.60
N TRP A 184 14.94 -4.83 -1.92
CA TRP A 184 15.10 -3.52 -2.56
C TRP A 184 13.91 -2.59 -2.38
N CYS A 185 12.71 -3.13 -2.14
CA CYS A 185 11.56 -2.31 -1.75
C CYS A 185 11.78 -1.62 -0.40
N VAL A 186 12.58 -2.18 0.51
CA VAL A 186 12.93 -1.50 1.77
C VAL A 186 13.72 -0.23 1.47
N ASN A 187 14.74 -0.31 0.62
CA ASN A 187 15.58 0.85 0.25
C ASN A 187 14.84 1.92 -0.57
N SER A 188 13.79 1.51 -1.30
CA SER A 188 13.06 2.39 -2.24
C SER A 188 11.68 2.75 -1.72
N VAL A 189 10.73 1.81 -1.76
CA VAL A 189 9.34 2.00 -1.32
C VAL A 189 9.30 2.47 0.14
N ALA A 190 10.06 1.85 1.05
CA ALA A 190 10.03 2.24 2.46
C ALA A 190 10.77 3.54 2.78
N HIS A 191 11.45 4.17 1.81
CA HIS A 191 11.98 5.54 1.93
C HIS A 191 11.14 6.60 1.20
N MET A 192 10.14 6.19 0.41
CA MET A 192 9.38 7.11 -0.45
C MET A 192 7.87 7.07 -0.21
N ILE A 193 7.32 5.92 0.20
CA ILE A 193 5.89 5.62 0.20
C ILE A 193 5.53 4.99 1.55
N GLY A 194 5.11 5.82 2.51
CA GLY A 194 4.80 5.40 3.88
C GLY A 194 4.44 6.56 4.79
N CYS A 195 3.93 6.27 5.98
CA CYS A 195 3.72 7.29 7.01
C CYS A 195 4.97 7.44 7.88
N LYS A 196 5.13 8.59 8.55
CA LYS A 196 6.28 8.89 9.41
C LYS A 196 5.86 9.18 10.86
N PRO A 197 5.26 8.20 11.56
CA PRO A 197 4.68 8.41 12.89
C PRO A 197 5.71 8.70 13.98
N TYR A 198 6.99 8.32 13.83
CA TYR A 198 8.01 8.49 14.86
C TYR A 198 8.98 9.61 14.54
N ASP A 199 9.42 9.71 13.28
CA ASP A 199 10.31 10.79 12.85
C ASP A 199 10.00 11.26 11.43
N ARG A 200 9.46 12.47 11.31
CA ARG A 200 9.11 13.10 10.02
C ARG A 200 10.30 13.68 9.27
N PHE A 201 11.45 13.83 9.92
CA PHE A 201 12.62 14.50 9.36
C PHE A 201 13.55 13.56 8.56
N ILE A 202 13.42 12.25 8.75
CA ILE A 202 14.10 11.23 7.95
C ILE A 202 13.25 10.79 6.75
N SER A 203 13.86 10.29 5.68
CA SER A 203 13.10 9.76 4.53
C SER A 203 12.34 8.48 4.85
N ALA A 204 12.85 7.63 5.74
CA ALA A 204 12.25 6.35 6.07
C ALA A 204 10.77 6.44 6.49
N THR A 205 9.97 5.47 6.07
CA THR A 205 8.52 5.45 6.20
C THR A 205 7.99 4.07 6.62
N GLN A 206 6.81 4.03 7.25
CA GLN A 206 6.09 2.78 7.53
C GLN A 206 5.28 2.33 6.31
N ASN A 207 5.47 1.09 5.88
CA ASN A 207 4.72 0.47 4.80
C ASN A 207 4.38 -1.00 5.14
N VAL A 208 3.10 -1.26 5.42
CA VAL A 208 2.60 -2.60 5.81
C VAL A 208 2.83 -3.67 4.74
N TRP A 209 2.84 -3.30 3.45
CA TRP A 209 3.03 -4.25 2.36
C TRP A 209 4.50 -4.63 2.20
N VAL A 210 5.41 -3.66 2.36
CA VAL A 210 6.83 -3.98 2.48
C VAL A 210 7.06 -4.89 3.69
N SER A 211 6.34 -4.68 4.80
CA SER A 211 6.42 -5.57 5.96
C SER A 211 5.93 -6.99 5.63
N PHE A 212 4.85 -7.11 4.85
CA PHE A 212 4.31 -8.39 4.40
C PHE A 212 5.29 -9.17 3.53
N PHE A 213 5.84 -8.53 2.49
CA PHE A 213 6.72 -9.20 1.55
C PHE A 213 8.15 -9.39 2.07
N VAL A 214 8.57 -8.58 3.04
CA VAL A 214 9.93 -8.57 3.59
C VAL A 214 9.93 -8.90 5.09
N LEU A 215 9.01 -9.79 5.49
CA LEU A 215 9.00 -10.49 6.78
C LEU A 215 9.00 -9.61 8.05
N GLY A 216 8.67 -8.32 7.94
CA GLY A 216 8.69 -7.37 9.06
C GLY A 216 9.41 -6.05 8.80
N GLU A 217 10.22 -5.95 7.74
CA GLU A 217 11.13 -4.80 7.54
C GLU A 217 10.47 -3.55 6.96
N GLY A 218 9.16 -3.58 6.73
CA GLY A 218 8.40 -2.43 6.22
C GLY A 218 8.09 -1.38 7.28
N TRP A 219 8.32 -1.67 8.56
CA TRP A 219 8.21 -0.69 9.65
C TRP A 219 9.46 0.20 9.72
N HIS A 220 9.81 0.80 8.59
CA HIS A 220 11.11 1.42 8.37
C HIS A 220 11.29 2.78 9.06
N ASN A 221 10.23 3.56 9.25
CA ASN A 221 10.31 4.80 10.06
C ASN A 221 10.59 4.50 11.53
N TYR A 222 9.97 3.44 12.07
CA TYR A 222 10.26 2.97 13.43
C TYR A 222 11.70 2.49 13.51
N HIS A 223 12.09 1.64 12.57
CA HIS A 223 13.43 1.06 12.50
C HIS A 223 14.53 2.14 12.47
N HIS A 224 14.39 3.17 11.65
CA HIS A 224 15.38 4.26 11.63
C HIS A 224 15.35 5.14 12.89
N ALA A 225 14.19 5.28 13.55
CA ALA A 225 14.10 5.99 14.82
C ALA A 225 14.69 5.20 16.00
N PHE A 226 14.61 3.86 15.94
CA PHE A 226 15.00 2.93 16.99
C PHE A 226 15.71 1.69 16.44
N PRO A 227 16.88 1.86 15.82
CA PRO A 227 17.56 0.78 15.09
C PRO A 227 18.01 -0.38 15.96
N TRP A 228 18.14 -0.17 17.27
CA TRP A 228 18.55 -1.19 18.25
C TRP A 228 17.39 -2.07 18.72
N ASP A 229 16.15 -1.80 18.32
CA ASP A 229 14.99 -2.64 18.68
C ASP A 229 14.97 -3.95 17.86
N TYR A 230 14.99 -5.11 18.52
CA TYR A 230 15.04 -6.40 17.83
C TYR A 230 13.78 -6.72 17.02
N LYS A 231 12.66 -6.04 17.30
CA LYS A 231 11.43 -6.20 16.54
C LYS A 231 11.45 -5.39 15.25
N ALA A 232 12.34 -4.40 15.12
CA ALA A 232 12.32 -3.36 14.08
C ALA A 232 10.93 -2.70 13.91
N SER A 233 10.08 -2.78 14.94
CA SER A 233 8.69 -2.34 14.91
C SER A 233 8.13 -2.18 16.31
N GLU A 234 7.15 -1.29 16.45
CA GLU A 234 6.38 -1.15 17.69
C GLU A 234 5.55 -2.41 17.97
N PHE A 235 4.85 -2.91 16.94
CA PHE A 235 3.88 -4.00 17.05
C PHE A 235 4.53 -5.37 17.17
N PRO A 236 4.04 -6.26 18.04
CA PRO A 236 4.72 -7.53 18.35
C PRO A 236 4.77 -8.52 17.17
N TYR A 237 3.66 -8.83 16.51
CA TYR A 237 3.63 -9.80 15.39
C TYR A 237 2.86 -9.35 14.16
N TYR A 238 2.42 -8.09 14.12
CA TYR A 238 1.63 -7.59 13.00
C TYR A 238 2.52 -7.53 11.74
N VAL A 239 2.37 -8.56 10.90
CA VAL A 239 3.11 -8.72 9.64
C VAL A 239 4.64 -8.76 9.85
N ASN A 240 5.11 -9.44 10.91
CA ASN A 240 6.52 -9.50 11.28
C ASN A 240 6.95 -10.93 11.67
N ILE A 241 7.20 -11.75 10.66
CA ILE A 241 7.60 -13.17 10.80
C ILE A 241 9.01 -13.27 11.39
N THR A 242 9.89 -12.31 11.10
CA THR A 242 11.25 -12.27 11.62
C THR A 242 11.27 -12.17 13.15
N THR A 243 10.45 -11.29 13.74
CA THR A 243 10.31 -11.21 15.20
C THR A 243 9.82 -12.53 15.80
N LEU A 244 8.82 -13.18 15.16
CA LEU A 244 8.31 -14.48 15.61
C LEU A 244 9.41 -15.55 15.65
N LEU A 245 10.26 -15.63 14.61
CA LEU A 245 11.40 -16.56 14.61
C LEU A 245 12.37 -16.27 15.76
N ILE A 246 12.73 -15.00 15.95
CA ILE A 246 13.68 -14.59 17.00
C ILE A 246 13.13 -14.97 18.39
N ASP A 247 11.84 -14.75 18.64
CA ASP A 247 11.19 -15.13 19.90
C ASP A 247 11.16 -16.65 20.12
N VAL A 248 10.87 -17.44 19.08
CA VAL A 248 10.93 -18.91 19.16
C VAL A 248 12.36 -19.36 19.47
N CYS A 249 13.36 -18.79 18.80
CA CYS A 249 14.77 -19.05 19.08
C CYS A 249 15.17 -18.62 20.50
N ALA A 250 14.58 -17.54 21.04
CA ALA A 250 14.82 -17.12 22.42
C ALA A 250 14.25 -18.12 23.43
N ARG A 251 13.05 -18.65 23.19
CA ARG A 251 12.41 -19.66 24.05
C ARG A 251 13.20 -20.96 24.13
N ILE A 252 13.86 -21.37 23.05
CA ILE A 252 14.74 -22.55 23.02
C ILE A 252 16.21 -22.22 23.41
N GLY A 253 16.48 -20.99 23.85
CA GLY A 253 17.78 -20.56 24.35
C GLY A 253 18.87 -20.38 23.29
N TRP A 254 18.48 -20.24 22.02
CA TRP A 254 19.36 -19.95 20.88
C TRP A 254 19.59 -18.44 20.68
N ALA A 255 18.57 -17.63 20.96
CA ALA A 255 18.66 -16.17 21.05
C ALA A 255 18.54 -15.72 22.51
N TYR A 256 19.13 -14.58 22.85
CA TYR A 256 19.08 -13.97 24.17
C TYR A 256 19.42 -12.48 24.09
N ASP A 257 19.23 -11.73 25.19
CA ASP A 257 19.53 -10.28 25.23
C ASP A 257 18.75 -9.49 24.17
N LEU A 258 17.46 -9.80 24.02
CA LEU A 258 16.54 -9.17 23.05
C LEU A 258 16.16 -7.77 23.55
N LYS A 259 16.57 -6.75 22.79
CA LYS A 259 16.40 -5.32 23.14
C LYS A 259 15.12 -4.75 22.55
N THR A 260 14.28 -4.16 23.38
CA THR A 260 13.07 -3.45 22.94
C THR A 260 12.97 -2.07 23.53
N VAL A 261 12.33 -1.16 22.80
CA VAL A 261 12.04 0.18 23.28
C VAL A 261 10.80 0.16 24.19
N LYS A 262 10.86 0.85 25.33
CA LYS A 262 9.69 1.03 26.20
C LYS A 262 8.65 1.92 25.53
N GLN A 263 7.37 1.65 25.78
CA GLN A 263 6.27 2.38 25.13
C GLN A 263 6.31 3.89 25.39
N ASP A 264 6.73 4.33 26.58
CA ASP A 264 6.78 5.76 26.91
C ASP A 264 7.80 6.53 26.05
N VAL A 265 8.91 5.88 25.65
CA VAL A 265 9.88 6.46 24.72
C VAL A 265 9.34 6.54 23.31
N ILE A 266 8.63 5.50 22.87
CA ILE A 266 7.97 5.47 21.57
C ILE A 266 6.99 6.65 21.49
N ASP A 267 6.16 6.83 22.52
CA ASP A 267 5.19 7.92 22.60
C ASP A 267 5.85 9.29 22.63
N LYS A 268 6.91 9.48 23.45
CA LYS A 268 7.67 10.74 23.49
C LYS A 268 8.31 11.06 22.13
N ARG A 269 8.89 10.07 21.44
CA ARG A 269 9.47 10.28 20.10
C ARG A 269 8.41 10.64 19.08
N ALA A 270 7.29 9.92 19.07
CA ALA A 270 6.15 10.21 18.20
C ALA A 270 5.61 11.63 18.44
N GLN A 271 5.50 12.07 19.69
CA GLN A 271 5.08 13.43 20.03
C GLN A 271 6.10 14.49 19.58
N ARG A 272 7.39 14.24 19.80
CA ARG A 272 8.48 15.19 19.50
C ARG A 272 8.71 15.37 18.01
N THR A 273 8.84 14.28 17.27
CA THR A 273 9.31 14.28 15.88
C THR A 273 8.34 13.61 14.91
N GLY A 274 7.30 12.92 15.38
CA GLY A 274 6.33 12.27 14.51
C GLY A 274 5.48 13.24 13.70
N ASN A 275 4.92 12.79 12.58
CA ASN A 275 4.03 13.61 11.73
C ASN A 275 2.56 13.66 12.22
N GLY A 276 2.27 13.15 13.43
CA GLY A 276 0.94 13.08 13.99
C GLY A 276 0.08 11.90 13.52
N SER A 277 0.63 10.95 12.75
CA SER A 277 -0.10 9.74 12.35
C SER A 277 -0.07 8.62 13.40
N HIS A 278 0.56 8.83 14.55
CA HIS A 278 0.65 7.85 15.64
C HIS A 278 -0.59 7.89 16.54
N SER A 279 -1.09 6.72 16.95
CA SER A 279 -2.35 6.58 17.70
C SER A 279 -2.33 7.24 19.09
N SER A 280 -1.19 7.25 19.79
CA SER A 280 -1.07 7.85 21.13
C SER A 280 -1.22 9.38 21.16
N ILE A 281 -1.01 10.07 20.04
CA ILE A 281 -1.21 11.53 19.91
C ILE A 281 -2.71 11.88 19.82
N ASN A 282 -3.55 10.92 19.41
CA ASN A 282 -5.01 11.11 19.39
C ASN A 282 -5.65 10.96 20.78
N MET A 283 -4.99 10.31 21.75
CA MET A 283 -5.52 10.13 23.10
C MET A 283 -5.27 11.35 24.01
N THR A 284 -4.11 12.00 23.95
CA THR A 284 -3.81 13.18 24.78
C THR A 284 -4.70 14.40 24.47
N ARG A 285 -5.16 14.56 23.22
CA ARG A 285 -6.17 15.59 22.88
C ARG A 285 -7.56 15.33 23.44
N SER A 286 -7.87 14.09 23.85
CA SER A 286 -9.15 13.75 24.47
C SER A 286 -9.14 13.96 25.99
N THR A 287 -7.98 13.90 26.63
CA THR A 287 -7.83 14.09 28.08
C THR A 287 -7.55 15.55 28.47
N GLU A 288 -6.88 16.34 27.63
CA GLU A 288 -6.68 17.78 27.89
C GLU A 288 -7.97 18.61 27.77
N ASN A 289 -8.99 18.13 27.04
CA ASN A 289 -10.29 18.79 26.98
C ASN A 289 -11.20 18.54 28.19
N ASN A 290 -10.78 17.70 29.16
CA ASN A 290 -11.58 17.35 30.33
C ASN A 290 -11.06 17.90 31.66
N ASN A 291 -9.98 18.70 31.68
CA ASN A 291 -9.53 19.41 32.87
C ASN A 291 -9.15 20.85 32.53
N CYS A 292 -10.15 21.72 32.40
CA CYS A 292 -9.96 23.15 32.57
C CYS A 292 -10.83 23.64 33.73
N GLY A 293 -10.28 23.53 34.93
CA GLY A 293 -10.77 24.16 36.14
C GLY A 293 -9.58 24.62 36.97
N SER A 294 -9.53 25.93 37.22
CA SER A 294 -8.63 26.67 38.13
C SER A 294 -7.21 27.08 37.67
N ILE A 295 -7.11 28.36 37.27
CA ILE A 295 -6.26 29.44 37.82
C ILE A 295 -4.79 29.11 38.15
N MET A 296 -3.84 29.75 37.45
CA MET A 296 -3.03 30.86 38.00
C MET A 296 -2.22 31.60 36.92
N THR A 297 -2.32 32.92 37.02
CA THR A 297 -1.57 33.96 36.33
C THR A 297 -0.08 33.93 36.64
N ASN A 298 0.78 34.25 35.66
CA ASN A 298 1.98 35.05 35.90
C ASN A 298 2.36 35.89 34.67
N LYS A 299 2.52 37.19 34.93
CA LYS A 299 3.19 38.21 34.10
C LYS A 299 4.66 37.81 33.87
N ILE A 300 5.21 38.15 32.70
CA ILE A 300 6.54 38.80 32.52
C ILE A 300 6.58 39.40 31.10
N GLU A 301 7.35 40.48 30.98
CA GLU A 301 7.27 41.61 30.07
C GLU A 301 7.89 41.43 28.66
N SER A 302 7.43 42.34 27.81
CA SER A 302 7.95 42.90 26.55
C SER A 302 9.32 42.47 26.00
N GLY A 303 9.31 42.15 24.70
CA GLY A 303 10.44 42.31 23.78
C GLY A 303 9.93 42.50 22.35
N LYS A 304 10.10 43.70 21.79
CA LYS A 304 9.70 44.06 20.42
C LYS A 304 10.60 43.37 19.40
N THR A 305 10.03 42.84 18.32
CA THR A 305 10.71 42.73 17.02
C THR A 305 9.67 42.84 15.92
N GLU A 306 9.78 43.90 15.12
CA GLU A 306 8.90 44.18 13.98
C GLU A 306 9.21 43.23 12.82
N VAL A 307 8.19 42.53 12.32
CA VAL A 307 8.22 41.83 11.03
C VAL A 307 6.92 42.18 10.30
N PHE A 308 7.07 42.67 9.08
CA PHE A 308 6.03 43.18 8.18
C PHE A 308 4.77 42.31 8.11
N SER A 309 3.63 42.88 8.52
CA SER A 309 2.31 42.28 8.34
C SER A 309 1.77 42.58 6.93
N THR A 310 1.57 41.56 6.11
CA THR A 310 0.55 41.61 5.06
C THR A 310 -0.74 41.07 5.66
N SER A 311 -1.75 41.92 5.77
CA SER A 311 -3.04 41.61 6.39
C SER A 311 -3.77 40.51 5.60
N PRO A 312 -4.32 39.48 6.27
CA PRO A 312 -5.23 38.54 5.62
C PRO A 312 -6.56 39.23 5.28
N ILE A 313 -7.09 38.94 4.10
CA ILE A 313 -8.47 39.26 3.72
C ILE A 313 -9.41 38.57 4.73
N PRO A 314 -10.43 39.25 5.29
CA PRO A 314 -11.28 38.65 6.32
C PRO A 314 -12.15 37.54 5.71
N GLU A 315 -11.93 36.29 6.13
CA GLU A 315 -12.92 35.23 5.96
C GLU A 315 -14.13 35.56 6.85
N THR A 316 -15.30 35.73 6.23
CA THR A 316 -16.58 36.04 6.91
C THR A 316 -16.94 34.98 7.95
N GLU A 317 -17.43 35.40 9.13
CA GLU A 317 -17.82 34.53 10.25
C GLU A 317 -18.86 33.43 9.89
N GLU A 318 -19.58 33.57 8.78
CA GLU A 318 -20.44 32.51 8.22
C GLU A 318 -19.67 31.24 7.81
N ALA A 319 -18.43 31.38 7.34
CA ALA A 319 -17.59 30.24 6.98
C ALA A 319 -17.18 29.42 8.22
N LYS A 320 -16.95 30.07 9.36
CA LYS A 320 -16.61 29.39 10.62
C LYS A 320 -17.81 28.68 11.26
N LYS A 321 -19.02 29.26 11.18
CA LYS A 321 -20.24 28.62 11.71
C LYS A 321 -20.63 27.36 10.93
N THR A 322 -20.35 27.31 9.62
CA THR A 322 -20.72 26.15 8.79
C THR A 322 -19.85 24.92 9.05
N TYR A 323 -18.58 25.09 9.46
CA TYR A 323 -17.66 23.97 9.71
C TYR A 323 -17.63 23.47 11.16
N THR A 324 -18.16 24.22 12.12
CA THR A 324 -18.08 23.86 13.55
C THR A 324 -19.39 23.35 14.16
N ALA A 325 -20.54 23.57 13.52
CA ALA A 325 -21.84 23.24 14.11
C ALA A 325 -22.28 21.77 13.93
N ASP A 326 -21.82 21.05 12.89
CA ASP A 326 -22.34 19.69 12.58
C ASP A 326 -21.42 18.54 13.04
N SER A 327 -20.19 18.81 13.52
CA SER A 327 -19.22 17.75 13.85
C SER A 327 -19.21 17.33 15.33
N LYS A 328 -20.11 17.87 16.17
CA LYS A 328 -20.14 17.59 17.61
C LYS A 328 -21.56 17.43 18.18
N SER A 329 -22.36 16.55 17.58
CA SER A 329 -23.38 15.76 18.31
C SER A 329 -23.94 14.64 17.42
N GLN A 330 -23.15 13.62 17.10
CA GLN A 330 -23.76 12.37 16.62
C GLN A 330 -24.35 11.65 17.83
N ASN A 331 -25.64 11.89 18.09
CA ASN A 331 -26.46 10.95 18.84
C ASN A 331 -26.22 9.57 18.22
N LYS A 332 -25.76 8.60 19.01
CA LYS A 332 -25.75 7.18 18.62
C LYS A 332 -27.20 6.83 18.27
N SER A 333 -27.56 6.90 16.99
CA SER A 333 -28.89 6.49 16.55
C SER A 333 -29.01 5.00 16.78
N ASP A 334 -30.08 4.55 17.43
CA ASP A 334 -30.48 3.13 17.60
C ASP A 334 -30.82 2.43 16.26
N TYR A 335 -30.30 2.91 15.14
CA TYR A 335 -30.55 2.36 13.82
C TYR A 335 -29.98 0.95 13.70
N LYS A 336 -30.87 -0.04 13.63
CA LYS A 336 -30.53 -1.43 13.36
C LYS A 336 -30.38 -1.65 11.86
N LEU A 337 -29.29 -2.29 11.44
CA LEU A 337 -29.07 -2.66 10.05
C LEU A 337 -30.09 -3.72 9.63
N GLU A 338 -30.88 -3.42 8.60
CA GLU A 338 -31.81 -4.38 8.00
C GLU A 338 -31.19 -5.03 6.77
N ILE A 339 -30.88 -6.33 6.86
CA ILE A 339 -30.27 -7.11 5.77
C ILE A 339 -31.30 -7.38 4.67
N VAL A 340 -30.93 -7.07 3.44
CA VAL A 340 -31.64 -7.46 2.22
C VAL A 340 -31.09 -8.81 1.77
N TRP A 341 -31.67 -9.89 2.31
CA TRP A 341 -31.16 -11.26 2.12
C TRP A 341 -31.00 -11.70 0.67
N VAL A 342 -31.88 -11.22 -0.23
CA VAL A 342 -31.76 -11.50 -1.67
C VAL A 342 -30.42 -10.99 -2.22
N ASN A 343 -30.00 -9.78 -1.85
CA ASN A 343 -28.72 -9.21 -2.27
C ASN A 343 -27.55 -9.95 -1.62
N ALA A 344 -27.64 -10.26 -0.32
CA ALA A 344 -26.59 -10.96 0.40
C ALA A 344 -26.31 -12.36 -0.19
N ILE A 345 -27.37 -13.14 -0.43
CA ILE A 345 -27.28 -14.46 -1.05
C ILE A 345 -26.76 -14.36 -2.48
N PHE A 346 -27.26 -13.40 -3.26
CA PHE A 346 -26.79 -13.17 -4.62
C PHE A 346 -25.29 -12.85 -4.68
N PHE A 347 -24.80 -11.93 -3.84
CA PHE A 347 -23.37 -11.63 -3.78
C PHE A 347 -22.54 -12.82 -3.30
N LEU A 348 -23.04 -13.62 -2.35
CA LEU A 348 -22.36 -14.84 -1.92
C LEU A 348 -22.17 -15.83 -3.08
N ILE A 349 -23.24 -16.09 -3.84
CA ILE A 349 -23.22 -17.02 -4.99
C ILE A 349 -22.26 -16.49 -6.07
N VAL A 350 -22.39 -15.22 -6.45
CA VAL A 350 -21.54 -14.62 -7.48
C VAL A 350 -20.07 -14.65 -7.07
N ASN A 351 -19.74 -14.32 -5.81
CA ASN A 351 -18.36 -14.40 -5.33
C ASN A 351 -17.82 -15.82 -5.33
N ALA A 352 -18.62 -16.83 -4.98
CA ALA A 352 -18.20 -18.23 -5.04
C ALA A 352 -17.90 -18.69 -6.48
N ILE A 353 -18.77 -18.33 -7.44
CA ILE A 353 -18.54 -18.60 -8.86
C ILE A 353 -17.30 -17.87 -9.36
N SER A 354 -17.14 -16.61 -8.97
CA SER A 354 -16.02 -15.77 -9.36
C SER A 354 -14.70 -16.27 -8.77
N LEU A 355 -14.69 -16.81 -7.55
CA LEU A 355 -13.50 -17.45 -6.98
C LEU A 355 -13.04 -18.63 -7.84
N ARG A 356 -13.98 -19.45 -8.34
CA ARG A 356 -13.64 -20.53 -9.28
C ARG A 356 -13.11 -19.99 -10.61
N GLY A 357 -13.70 -18.93 -11.16
CA GLY A 357 -13.20 -18.33 -12.41
C GLY A 357 -11.84 -17.64 -12.26
N THR A 358 -11.57 -17.01 -11.11
CA THR A 358 -10.25 -16.46 -10.79
C THR A 358 -9.22 -17.57 -10.63
N TYR A 359 -9.60 -18.69 -10.00
CA TYR A 359 -8.77 -19.90 -9.97
C TYR A 359 -8.46 -20.39 -11.39
N ASP A 360 -9.46 -20.44 -12.27
CA ASP A 360 -9.27 -20.82 -13.67
C ASP A 360 -8.27 -19.87 -14.38
N LEU A 361 -8.37 -18.55 -14.13
CA LEU A 361 -7.50 -17.51 -14.70
C LEU A 361 -6.04 -17.61 -14.23
N VAL A 362 -5.81 -17.94 -12.95
CA VAL A 362 -4.47 -17.96 -12.35
C VAL A 362 -3.72 -19.25 -12.67
N PHE A 363 -4.41 -20.40 -12.64
CA PHE A 363 -3.76 -21.71 -12.67
C PHE A 363 -3.81 -22.41 -14.02
N PHE A 364 -4.70 -22.01 -14.94
CA PHE A 364 -4.77 -22.60 -16.28
C PHE A 364 -4.18 -21.68 -17.33
N ARG A 365 -3.53 -22.28 -18.33
CA ARG A 365 -3.07 -21.58 -19.52
C ARG A 365 -4.25 -21.29 -20.44
N LEU A 366 -4.88 -20.14 -20.24
CA LEU A 366 -5.84 -19.58 -21.19
C LEU A 366 -5.12 -19.19 -22.49
N PRO A 367 -5.76 -19.37 -23.67
CA PRO A 367 -5.28 -18.78 -24.91
C PRO A 367 -5.07 -17.26 -24.74
N TRP A 368 -4.04 -16.71 -25.38
CA TRP A 368 -3.73 -15.29 -25.24
C TRP A 368 -4.90 -14.40 -25.68
N THR A 369 -5.71 -14.83 -26.67
CA THR A 369 -6.90 -14.13 -27.17
C THR A 369 -7.97 -14.01 -26.09
N SER A 370 -8.25 -15.11 -25.39
CA SER A 370 -9.15 -15.18 -24.24
C SER A 370 -8.71 -14.24 -23.12
N THR A 371 -7.42 -14.29 -22.77
CA THR A 371 -6.83 -13.41 -21.74
C THR A 371 -6.90 -11.95 -22.15
N ALA A 372 -6.54 -11.61 -23.39
CA ALA A 372 -6.59 -10.25 -23.90
C ALA A 372 -8.02 -9.69 -23.92
N TYR A 373 -9.00 -10.50 -24.31
CA TYR A 373 -10.41 -10.11 -24.32
C TYR A 373 -10.93 -9.82 -22.90
N MET A 374 -10.65 -10.70 -21.94
CA MET A 374 -10.99 -10.53 -20.52
C MET A 374 -10.47 -9.20 -19.97
N TRP A 375 -9.17 -8.95 -20.12
CA TRP A 375 -8.54 -7.74 -19.59
C TRP A 375 -8.99 -6.48 -20.34
N SER A 376 -9.21 -6.56 -21.65
CA SER A 376 -9.77 -5.45 -22.42
C SER A 376 -11.14 -5.03 -21.88
N LEU A 377 -12.03 -6.00 -21.60
CA LEU A 377 -13.32 -5.71 -20.97
C LEU A 377 -13.18 -5.16 -19.56
N PHE A 378 -12.22 -5.65 -18.77
CA PHE A 378 -11.94 -5.13 -17.43
C PHE A 378 -11.54 -3.64 -17.49
N TYR A 379 -10.61 -3.27 -18.37
CA TYR A 379 -10.16 -1.88 -18.53
C TYR A 379 -11.24 -0.96 -19.10
N ILE A 380 -12.00 -1.42 -20.11
CA ILE A 380 -13.12 -0.65 -20.67
C ILE A 380 -14.17 -0.35 -19.60
N ASN A 381 -14.48 -1.33 -18.74
CA ASN A 381 -15.37 -1.13 -17.60
C ASN A 381 -14.84 -0.09 -16.63
N GLY A 382 -13.57 -0.22 -16.23
CA GLY A 382 -12.91 0.74 -15.35
C GLY A 382 -13.03 2.17 -15.91
N ILE A 383 -12.63 2.39 -17.17
CA ILE A 383 -12.70 3.70 -17.83
C ILE A 383 -14.12 4.26 -17.85
N SER A 384 -15.15 3.43 -18.03
CA SER A 384 -16.54 3.90 -18.03
C SER A 384 -16.99 4.46 -16.68
N ILE A 385 -16.48 3.90 -15.58
CA ILE A 385 -16.77 4.38 -14.23
C ILE A 385 -15.95 5.62 -13.95
N THR A 386 -14.63 5.55 -14.19
CA THR A 386 -13.69 6.63 -13.83
C THR A 386 -13.83 7.84 -14.75
N ALA A 387 -13.64 7.68 -16.06
CA ALA A 387 -13.76 8.80 -17.02
C ALA A 387 -15.23 9.24 -17.20
N GLY A 388 -16.18 8.30 -17.11
CA GLY A 388 -17.61 8.55 -17.30
C GLY A 388 -18.34 8.92 -16.02
N ALA A 389 -18.87 7.92 -15.31
CA ALA A 389 -19.79 8.11 -14.17
C ALA A 389 -19.22 9.09 -13.14
N HIS A 390 -17.93 8.97 -12.83
CA HIS A 390 -17.23 9.75 -11.83
C HIS A 390 -16.82 11.14 -12.33
N ARG A 391 -15.80 11.24 -13.20
CA ARG A 391 -15.19 12.54 -13.55
C ARG A 391 -16.04 13.39 -14.50
N LEU A 392 -16.78 12.77 -15.44
CA LEU A 392 -17.64 13.48 -16.38
C LEU A 392 -19.00 13.85 -15.76
N TRP A 393 -19.76 12.87 -15.30
CA TRP A 393 -21.15 13.09 -14.88
C TRP A 393 -21.27 13.50 -13.40
N ALA A 394 -20.52 12.89 -12.47
CA ALA A 394 -20.65 13.24 -11.06
C ALA A 394 -20.01 14.59 -10.74
N HIS A 395 -18.77 14.80 -11.18
CA HIS A 395 -17.97 15.97 -10.82
C HIS A 395 -17.91 17.06 -11.89
N LYS A 396 -18.32 16.77 -13.13
CA LYS A 396 -18.27 17.73 -14.25
C LYS A 396 -16.87 18.32 -14.45
N CYS A 397 -15.83 17.51 -14.28
CA CYS A 397 -14.44 17.98 -14.37
C CYS A 397 -14.01 18.30 -15.81
N TYR A 398 -14.73 17.78 -16.80
CA TYR A 398 -14.54 18.07 -18.22
C TYR A 398 -15.86 17.96 -18.97
N LYS A 399 -15.87 18.35 -20.25
CA LYS A 399 -17.00 18.19 -21.17
C LYS A 399 -16.64 17.20 -22.28
N ALA A 400 -17.61 16.42 -22.72
CA ALA A 400 -17.46 15.42 -23.78
C ALA A 400 -18.44 15.67 -24.93
N LYS A 401 -18.00 15.47 -26.16
CA LYS A 401 -18.87 15.43 -27.34
C LYS A 401 -19.69 14.14 -27.36
N LEU A 402 -20.78 14.16 -28.13
CA LEU A 402 -21.73 13.05 -28.22
C LEU A 402 -21.08 11.67 -28.48
N PRO A 403 -20.10 11.50 -29.39
CA PRO A 403 -19.49 10.19 -29.61
C PRO A 403 -18.82 9.59 -28.36
N LEU A 404 -18.09 10.42 -27.60
CA LEU A 404 -17.44 9.97 -26.36
C LEU A 404 -18.48 9.69 -25.26
N LYS A 405 -19.54 10.50 -25.17
CA LYS A 405 -20.62 10.24 -24.22
C LYS A 405 -21.33 8.90 -24.50
N ILE A 406 -21.60 8.60 -25.78
CA ILE A 406 -22.21 7.33 -26.20
C ILE A 406 -21.28 6.17 -25.86
N PHE A 407 -19.99 6.29 -26.19
CA PHE A 407 -18.98 5.28 -25.86
C PHE A 407 -18.96 4.99 -24.34
N LEU A 408 -18.79 6.02 -23.52
CA LEU A 408 -18.74 5.87 -22.06
C LEU A 408 -20.03 5.29 -21.47
N LEU A 409 -21.19 5.64 -22.03
CA LEU A 409 -22.47 5.06 -21.61
C LEU A 409 -22.57 3.57 -21.93
N VAL A 410 -22.21 3.17 -23.16
CA VAL A 410 -22.25 1.76 -23.56
C VAL A 410 -21.29 0.94 -22.71
N CYS A 411 -20.09 1.46 -22.44
CA CYS A 411 -19.15 0.81 -21.53
C CYS A 411 -19.67 0.81 -20.07
N ASN A 412 -20.43 1.82 -19.64
CA ASN A 412 -21.02 1.82 -18.30
C ASN A 412 -22.09 0.73 -18.14
N LEU A 413 -22.84 0.43 -19.20
CA LEU A 413 -23.78 -0.70 -19.23
C LEU A 413 -23.11 -2.06 -19.04
N THR A 414 -21.81 -2.20 -19.32
CA THR A 414 -21.05 -3.43 -19.10
C THR A 414 -20.51 -3.56 -17.66
N ALA A 415 -20.52 -2.46 -16.89
CA ALA A 415 -19.95 -2.39 -15.54
C ALA A 415 -20.94 -2.80 -14.44
N PHE A 416 -22.25 -2.65 -14.71
CA PHE A 416 -23.35 -2.93 -13.78
C PHE A 416 -23.08 -2.41 -12.36
N GLN A 417 -23.02 -1.09 -12.22
CA GLN A 417 -22.90 -0.41 -10.93
C GLN A 417 -24.08 0.55 -10.67
N ASN A 418 -25.28 0.16 -11.11
CA ASN A 418 -26.47 1.00 -11.27
C ASN A 418 -26.41 1.94 -12.48
N SER A 419 -27.55 2.57 -12.75
CA SER A 419 -27.66 3.61 -13.78
C SER A 419 -26.71 4.78 -13.48
N ILE A 420 -26.28 5.51 -14.50
CA ILE A 420 -25.40 6.69 -14.34
C ILE A 420 -26.07 7.69 -13.39
N TYR A 421 -27.39 7.88 -13.52
CA TYR A 421 -28.16 8.78 -12.66
C TYR A 421 -28.09 8.39 -11.18
N ASP A 422 -28.32 7.12 -10.85
CA ASP A 422 -28.29 6.65 -9.45
C ASP A 422 -26.88 6.64 -8.88
N TRP A 423 -25.89 6.22 -9.66
CA TRP A 423 -24.49 6.22 -9.26
C TRP A 423 -24.02 7.65 -8.93
N VAL A 424 -24.31 8.61 -9.81
CA VAL A 424 -23.94 10.02 -9.61
C VAL A 424 -24.65 10.61 -8.39
N ARG A 425 -25.93 10.31 -8.18
CA ARG A 425 -26.66 10.77 -6.99
C ARG A 425 -25.96 10.30 -5.72
N ASP A 426 -25.72 9.00 -5.61
CA ASP A 426 -25.10 8.41 -4.42
C ASP A 426 -23.68 8.95 -4.21
N HIS A 427 -22.90 9.13 -5.29
CA HIS A 427 -21.54 9.68 -5.24
C HIS A 427 -21.49 11.15 -4.81
N ARG A 428 -22.42 11.99 -5.30
CA ARG A 428 -22.55 13.39 -4.87
C ARG A 428 -22.95 13.49 -3.39
N VAL A 429 -23.83 12.59 -2.92
CA VAL A 429 -24.18 12.50 -1.50
C VAL A 429 -22.95 12.11 -0.66
N HIS A 430 -22.20 11.11 -1.09
CA HIS A 430 -20.96 10.69 -0.45
C HIS A 430 -19.97 11.85 -0.28
N HIS A 431 -19.68 12.61 -1.34
CA HIS A 431 -18.76 13.75 -1.25
C HIS A 431 -19.25 14.86 -0.31
N ARG A 432 -20.56 15.11 -0.26
CA ARG A 432 -21.12 16.19 0.55
C ARG A 432 -21.23 15.83 2.03
N PHE A 433 -21.44 14.55 2.34
CA PHE A 433 -21.75 14.07 3.69
C PHE A 433 -20.86 12.91 4.12
N VAL A 434 -19.61 12.90 3.63
CA VAL A 434 -18.61 11.85 3.88
C VAL A 434 -18.55 11.47 5.36
N ASP A 435 -18.47 10.17 5.64
CA ASP A 435 -18.37 9.60 7.00
C ASP A 435 -19.56 9.87 7.93
N THR A 436 -20.66 10.45 7.44
CA THR A 436 -21.91 10.61 8.21
C THR A 436 -22.91 9.50 7.92
N ASN A 437 -24.04 9.46 8.63
CA ASN A 437 -25.15 8.56 8.33
C ASN A 437 -25.80 8.77 6.95
N ALA A 438 -25.56 9.92 6.31
CA ALA A 438 -26.02 10.21 4.97
C ALA A 438 -25.07 9.68 3.89
N ASP A 439 -23.84 9.30 4.22
CA ASP A 439 -22.91 8.65 3.30
C ASP A 439 -23.38 7.21 3.00
N PRO A 440 -23.69 6.86 1.73
CA PRO A 440 -24.16 5.53 1.37
C PRO A 440 -23.21 4.40 1.78
N HIS A 441 -21.90 4.66 1.77
CA HIS A 441 -20.85 3.68 2.07
C HIS A 441 -19.91 4.20 3.17
N ASN A 442 -20.51 4.82 4.20
CA ASN A 442 -19.83 5.37 5.38
C ASN A 442 -18.71 4.46 5.91
N SER A 443 -17.47 4.94 5.77
CA SER A 443 -16.25 4.20 6.13
C SER A 443 -16.12 3.96 7.64
N THR A 444 -16.76 4.80 8.47
CA THR A 444 -16.73 4.67 9.94
C THR A 444 -17.49 3.47 10.47
N ARG A 445 -18.34 2.84 9.63
CA ARG A 445 -19.04 1.58 9.93
C ARG A 445 -18.18 0.33 9.67
N GLY A 446 -16.91 0.53 9.31
CA GLY A 446 -15.91 -0.52 9.15
C GLY A 446 -15.74 -0.98 7.70
N PHE A 447 -14.62 -1.67 7.46
CA PHE A 447 -14.15 -2.06 6.13
C PHE A 447 -15.19 -2.85 5.33
N PHE A 448 -15.81 -3.87 5.93
CA PHE A 448 -16.78 -4.70 5.21
C PHE A 448 -18.00 -3.89 4.77
N PHE A 449 -18.49 -2.98 5.60
CA PHE A 449 -19.64 -2.14 5.28
C PHE A 449 -19.34 -1.24 4.07
N SER A 450 -18.24 -0.48 4.11
CA SER A 450 -17.87 0.44 3.02
C SER A 450 -17.43 -0.28 1.74
N HIS A 451 -16.88 -1.48 1.84
CA HIS A 451 -16.49 -2.28 0.68
C HIS A 451 -17.71 -2.87 -0.04
N MET A 452 -18.55 -3.66 0.63
CA MET A 452 -19.68 -4.34 -0.02
C MET A 452 -20.94 -4.48 0.82
N GLY A 453 -20.82 -4.39 2.15
CA GLY A 453 -21.94 -4.59 3.08
C GLY A 453 -23.07 -3.58 2.90
N TRP A 454 -22.77 -2.35 2.50
CA TRP A 454 -23.78 -1.31 2.22
C TRP A 454 -24.76 -1.69 1.10
N LEU A 455 -24.37 -2.57 0.17
CA LEU A 455 -25.22 -3.09 -0.90
C LEU A 455 -26.15 -4.22 -0.44
N MET A 456 -25.90 -4.78 0.75
CA MET A 456 -26.63 -5.90 1.33
C MET A 456 -27.63 -5.48 2.39
N VAL A 457 -27.72 -4.19 2.70
CA VAL A 457 -28.62 -3.66 3.72
C VAL A 457 -29.47 -2.53 3.17
N LYS A 458 -30.58 -2.24 3.82
CA LYS A 458 -31.33 -1.02 3.50
C LYS A 458 -30.50 0.21 3.84
N LYS A 459 -30.43 1.16 2.90
CA LYS A 459 -29.78 2.46 3.09
C LYS A 459 -30.37 3.17 4.31
N HIS A 460 -29.52 3.83 5.08
CA HIS A 460 -29.96 4.64 6.20
C HIS A 460 -30.94 5.74 5.72
N PRO A 461 -31.99 6.10 6.48
CA PRO A 461 -32.97 7.11 6.08
C PRO A 461 -32.35 8.45 5.67
N GLU A 462 -31.27 8.86 6.35
CA GLU A 462 -30.53 10.09 6.02
C GLU A 462 -29.95 10.07 4.60
N VAL A 463 -29.54 8.92 4.05
CA VAL A 463 -29.05 8.82 2.66
C VAL A 463 -30.16 9.26 1.70
N LYS A 464 -31.41 8.85 1.95
CA LYS A 464 -32.56 9.23 1.13
C LYS A 464 -32.93 10.70 1.32
N GLN A 465 -32.97 11.18 2.56
CA GLN A 465 -33.32 12.57 2.87
C GLN A 465 -32.28 13.55 2.31
N LYS A 466 -30.99 13.32 2.56
CA LYS A 466 -29.90 14.16 2.06
C LYS A 466 -29.65 13.96 0.57
N GLY A 467 -30.05 12.82 0.00
CA GLY A 467 -30.05 12.61 -1.45
C GLY A 467 -31.04 13.49 -2.22
N GLN A 468 -32.12 13.95 -1.59
CA GLN A 468 -33.11 14.83 -2.24
C GLN A 468 -32.62 16.27 -2.38
N ILE A 469 -31.66 16.70 -1.56
CA ILE A 469 -31.11 18.08 -1.58
C ILE A 469 -29.85 18.21 -2.45
N VAL A 470 -29.40 17.12 -3.07
CA VAL A 470 -28.33 17.14 -4.07
C VAL A 470 -28.95 17.53 -5.41
N ASP A 471 -28.40 18.57 -6.04
CA ASP A 471 -28.83 18.97 -7.38
C ASP A 471 -28.49 17.87 -8.39
N MET A 472 -29.48 17.51 -9.20
CA MET A 472 -29.42 16.49 -10.26
C MET A 472 -30.04 17.01 -11.57
N SER A 473 -30.34 18.32 -11.65
CA SER A 473 -30.98 18.96 -12.81
C SER A 473 -30.18 18.80 -14.11
N ASP A 474 -28.86 18.77 -14.00
CA ASP A 474 -27.93 18.54 -15.11
C ASP A 474 -28.06 17.15 -15.73
N LEU A 475 -28.31 16.11 -14.92
CA LEU A 475 -28.49 14.76 -15.43
C LEU A 475 -29.91 14.54 -15.95
N ARG A 476 -30.91 15.17 -15.33
CA ARG A 476 -32.30 15.15 -15.83
C ARG A 476 -32.43 15.81 -17.20
N SER A 477 -31.58 16.79 -17.49
CA SER A 477 -31.53 17.47 -18.79
C SER A 477 -30.62 16.78 -19.81
N ASP A 478 -29.81 15.79 -19.43
CA ASP A 478 -29.00 15.00 -20.38
C ASP A 478 -29.85 13.81 -20.92
N PRO A 479 -30.36 13.88 -22.17
CA PRO A 479 -31.26 12.86 -22.71
C PRO A 479 -30.59 11.49 -22.82
N LEU A 480 -29.27 11.45 -22.95
CA LEU A 480 -28.52 10.22 -23.10
C LEU A 480 -28.41 9.49 -21.75
N VAL A 481 -28.17 10.22 -20.65
CA VAL A 481 -28.19 9.66 -19.29
C VAL A 481 -29.59 9.18 -18.94
N MET A 482 -30.62 9.96 -19.26
CA MET A 482 -32.01 9.58 -18.98
C MET A 482 -32.49 8.40 -19.83
N PHE A 483 -32.00 8.26 -21.07
CA PHE A 483 -32.20 7.07 -21.88
C PHE A 483 -31.61 5.84 -21.19
N GLN A 484 -30.35 5.91 -20.76
CA GLN A 484 -29.72 4.79 -20.05
C GLN A 484 -30.46 4.45 -18.76
N HIS A 485 -30.86 5.45 -17.97
CA HIS A 485 -31.62 5.23 -16.74
C HIS A 485 -32.97 4.55 -16.99
N LYS A 486 -33.72 5.00 -18.00
CA LYS A 486 -35.04 4.44 -18.35
C LYS A 486 -34.96 2.99 -18.81
N TYR A 487 -33.95 2.65 -19.63
CA TYR A 487 -33.81 1.32 -20.22
C TYR A 487 -32.78 0.42 -19.50
N TYR A 488 -32.27 0.87 -18.36
CA TYR A 488 -31.12 0.26 -17.68
C TYR A 488 -31.29 -1.25 -17.45
N PHE A 489 -32.42 -1.67 -16.89
CA PHE A 489 -32.67 -3.07 -16.55
C PHE A 489 -32.89 -3.99 -17.77
N TYR A 490 -33.19 -3.43 -18.95
CA TYR A 490 -33.27 -4.20 -20.20
C TYR A 490 -31.89 -4.32 -20.86
N LEU A 491 -31.11 -3.24 -20.85
CA LEU A 491 -29.81 -3.19 -21.51
C LEU A 491 -28.71 -3.87 -20.69
N MET A 492 -28.69 -3.67 -19.38
CA MET A 492 -27.61 -4.17 -18.52
C MET A 492 -27.40 -5.69 -18.66
N PRO A 493 -28.43 -6.57 -18.63
CA PRO A 493 -28.20 -8.01 -18.75
C PRO A 493 -27.54 -8.41 -20.09
N ILE A 494 -27.88 -7.69 -21.16
CA ILE A 494 -27.33 -7.91 -22.49
C ILE A 494 -25.85 -7.51 -22.51
N PHE A 495 -25.52 -6.30 -22.06
CA PHE A 495 -24.18 -5.75 -22.14
C PHE A 495 -23.22 -6.29 -21.08
N THR A 496 -23.68 -6.55 -19.85
CA THR A 496 -22.83 -7.04 -18.75
C THR A 496 -22.63 -8.56 -18.81
N PHE A 497 -23.64 -9.32 -19.27
CA PHE A 497 -23.60 -10.78 -19.17
C PHE A 497 -23.67 -11.50 -20.52
N LEU A 498 -24.67 -11.22 -21.35
CA LEU A 498 -24.87 -12.01 -22.58
C LEU A 498 -23.78 -11.72 -23.63
N LEU A 499 -23.57 -10.47 -24.01
CA LEU A 499 -22.57 -10.11 -25.02
C LEU A 499 -21.14 -10.52 -24.61
N PRO A 500 -20.69 -10.28 -23.37
CA PRO A 500 -19.36 -10.71 -22.93
C PRO A 500 -19.14 -12.22 -23.03
N ALA A 501 -20.17 -13.04 -22.79
CA ALA A 501 -20.12 -14.49 -22.94
C ALA A 501 -20.19 -14.95 -24.40
N LEU A 502 -21.07 -14.34 -25.21
CA LEU A 502 -21.33 -14.80 -26.58
C LEU A 502 -20.17 -14.51 -27.53
N ILE A 503 -19.46 -13.40 -27.38
CA ILE A 503 -18.33 -13.06 -28.27
C ILE A 503 -17.26 -14.18 -28.25
N PRO A 504 -16.75 -14.64 -27.09
CA PRO A 504 -15.83 -15.78 -27.04
C PRO A 504 -16.39 -17.10 -27.56
N VAL A 505 -17.69 -17.33 -27.42
CA VAL A 505 -18.35 -18.52 -27.97
C VAL A 505 -18.28 -18.50 -29.50
N TYR A 506 -18.68 -17.39 -30.11
CA TYR A 506 -18.71 -17.26 -31.57
C TYR A 506 -17.32 -17.13 -32.20
N PHE A 507 -16.43 -16.33 -31.61
CA PHE A 507 -15.15 -15.99 -32.22
C PHE A 507 -13.97 -16.86 -31.74
N PHE A 508 -14.05 -17.43 -30.54
CA PHE A 508 -12.95 -18.22 -29.96
C PHE A 508 -13.33 -19.69 -29.76
N GLY A 509 -14.55 -20.11 -30.12
CA GLY A 509 -15.03 -21.48 -29.94
C GLY A 509 -15.08 -21.91 -28.47
N THR A 510 -15.23 -20.95 -27.54
CA THR A 510 -15.26 -21.22 -26.11
C THR A 510 -16.62 -21.80 -25.71
N ASP A 511 -16.66 -22.75 -24.77
CA ASP A 511 -17.92 -23.21 -24.18
C ASP A 511 -18.70 -22.04 -23.54
N PHE A 512 -20.03 -22.05 -23.70
CA PHE A 512 -20.88 -20.94 -23.23
C PHE A 512 -20.81 -20.77 -21.71
N TRP A 513 -20.89 -21.85 -20.94
CA TRP A 513 -20.89 -21.75 -19.47
C TRP A 513 -19.53 -21.34 -18.93
N TYR A 514 -18.45 -21.78 -19.58
CA TYR A 514 -17.11 -21.30 -19.30
C TYR A 514 -16.97 -19.80 -19.60
N ALA A 515 -17.42 -19.35 -20.77
CA ALA A 515 -17.37 -17.96 -21.17
C ALA A 515 -18.24 -17.05 -20.27
N PHE A 516 -19.43 -17.52 -19.90
CA PHE A 516 -20.33 -16.83 -19.00
C PHE A 516 -19.72 -16.68 -17.60
N ARG A 517 -19.14 -17.76 -17.05
CA ARG A 517 -18.43 -17.69 -15.77
C ARG A 517 -17.29 -16.67 -15.80
N LEU A 518 -16.39 -16.78 -16.79
CA LEU A 518 -15.15 -16.00 -16.80
C LEU A 518 -15.36 -14.54 -17.24
N TYR A 519 -15.90 -14.31 -18.43
CA TYR A 519 -15.98 -12.97 -19.03
C TYR A 519 -17.17 -12.15 -18.54
N SER A 520 -18.14 -12.81 -17.91
CA SER A 520 -19.32 -12.14 -17.37
C SER A 520 -19.24 -12.03 -15.85
N LEU A 521 -19.37 -13.15 -15.13
CA LEU A 521 -19.46 -13.12 -13.66
C LEU A 521 -18.12 -12.75 -13.00
N THR A 522 -17.05 -13.51 -13.27
CA THR A 522 -15.72 -13.25 -12.68
C THR A 522 -15.21 -11.87 -13.02
N ARG A 523 -15.26 -11.50 -14.31
CA ARG A 523 -14.87 -10.17 -14.77
C ARG A 523 -15.63 -9.06 -14.06
N TRP A 524 -16.95 -9.18 -13.94
CA TRP A 524 -17.78 -8.20 -13.25
C TRP A 524 -17.40 -8.09 -11.77
N THR A 525 -17.26 -9.23 -11.08
CA THR A 525 -16.88 -9.27 -9.67
C THR A 525 -15.52 -8.61 -9.43
N LEU A 526 -14.53 -8.84 -10.30
CA LEU A 526 -13.22 -8.18 -10.19
C LEU A 526 -13.33 -6.66 -10.35
N VAL A 527 -14.13 -6.17 -11.31
CA VAL A 527 -14.39 -4.73 -11.49
C VAL A 527 -15.07 -4.13 -10.26
N LEU A 528 -16.04 -4.83 -9.68
CA LEU A 528 -16.74 -4.41 -8.46
C LEU A 528 -15.77 -4.28 -7.29
N HIS A 529 -14.99 -5.32 -6.99
CA HIS A 529 -14.02 -5.27 -5.89
C HIS A 529 -12.95 -4.20 -6.10
N GLY A 530 -12.50 -4.00 -7.35
CA GLY A 530 -11.63 -2.87 -7.69
C GLY A 530 -12.28 -1.54 -7.29
N THR A 531 -13.50 -1.29 -7.75
CA THR A 531 -14.21 -0.03 -7.44
C THR A 531 -14.47 0.12 -5.93
N TRP A 532 -14.87 -0.95 -5.26
CA TRP A 532 -15.16 -0.95 -3.83
C TRP A 532 -13.93 -0.73 -2.95
N CYS A 533 -12.72 -1.03 -3.44
CA CYS A 533 -11.48 -0.64 -2.76
C CYS A 533 -11.33 0.89 -2.67
N VAL A 534 -11.91 1.67 -3.58
CA VAL A 534 -11.92 3.13 -3.46
C VAL A 534 -12.72 3.55 -2.22
N ASN A 535 -13.89 2.95 -2.00
CA ASN A 535 -14.75 3.26 -0.87
C ASN A 535 -14.20 2.76 0.48
N SER A 536 -13.45 1.65 0.47
CA SER A 536 -12.91 1.04 1.69
C SER A 536 -11.42 1.34 1.89
N VAL A 537 -10.55 0.80 1.04
CA VAL A 537 -9.09 0.94 1.16
C VAL A 537 -8.69 2.40 1.10
N ALA A 538 -9.22 3.17 0.15
CA ALA A 538 -8.88 4.60 -0.02
C ALA A 538 -9.57 5.54 0.98
N HIS A 539 -10.26 5.01 1.99
CA HIS A 539 -10.74 5.75 3.17
C HIS A 539 -10.10 5.28 4.48
N MET A 540 -9.35 4.19 4.47
CA MET A 540 -8.81 3.56 5.68
C MET A 540 -7.28 3.44 5.67
N PHE A 541 -6.69 3.16 4.50
CA PHE A 541 -5.29 2.78 4.38
C PHE A 541 -4.56 3.67 3.36
N GLY A 542 -3.66 4.53 3.84
CA GLY A 542 -2.83 5.38 2.98
C GLY A 542 -2.46 6.72 3.62
N TYR A 543 -1.94 7.66 2.82
CA TYR A 543 -1.47 8.96 3.30
C TYR A 543 -2.49 10.08 3.06
N LYS A 544 -2.39 11.16 3.85
CA LYS A 544 -3.28 12.33 3.76
C LYS A 544 -2.51 13.64 3.51
N PRO A 545 -1.80 13.75 2.37
CA PRO A 545 -0.93 14.89 2.10
C PRO A 545 -1.66 16.22 1.92
N TYR A 546 -2.95 16.23 1.57
CA TYR A 546 -3.70 17.48 1.29
C TYR A 546 -4.68 17.84 2.39
N ASP A 547 -5.36 16.86 2.99
CA ASP A 547 -6.27 17.10 4.10
C ASP A 547 -6.31 15.93 5.08
N LYS A 548 -5.81 16.15 6.30
CA LYS A 548 -5.77 15.14 7.36
C LYS A 548 -7.09 14.97 8.12
N PHE A 549 -8.04 15.88 7.95
CA PHE A 549 -9.31 15.90 8.69
C PHE A 549 -10.42 15.07 8.02
N ILE A 550 -10.24 14.70 6.76
CA ILE A 550 -11.13 13.78 6.03
C ILE A 550 -10.60 12.34 6.09
N SER A 551 -11.47 11.33 5.96
CA SER A 551 -11.05 9.92 5.99
C SER A 551 -10.23 9.49 4.77
N SER A 552 -10.50 10.06 3.60
CA SER A 552 -9.88 9.68 2.32
C SER A 552 -8.35 9.70 2.36
N THR A 553 -7.73 8.71 1.72
CA THR A 553 -6.28 8.47 1.69
C THR A 553 -5.76 8.32 0.27
N GLN A 554 -4.48 8.62 0.06
CA GLN A 554 -3.75 8.26 -1.15
C GLN A 554 -3.30 6.80 -1.06
N SER A 555 -3.63 6.01 -2.08
CA SER A 555 -3.20 4.62 -2.23
C SER A 555 -2.79 4.33 -3.68
N ILE A 556 -1.48 4.15 -3.89
CA ILE A 556 -0.91 3.85 -5.22
C ILE A 556 -1.48 2.55 -5.81
N TRP A 557 -1.74 1.55 -4.98
CA TRP A 557 -2.27 0.26 -5.43
C TRP A 557 -3.73 0.35 -5.85
N VAL A 558 -4.56 1.09 -5.10
CA VAL A 558 -5.92 1.41 -5.54
C VAL A 558 -5.86 2.18 -6.86
N SER A 559 -4.89 3.09 -7.01
CA SER A 559 -4.69 3.82 -8.27
C SER A 559 -4.33 2.88 -9.42
N PHE A 560 -3.51 1.87 -9.17
CA PHE A 560 -3.12 0.88 -10.18
C PHE A 560 -4.30 0.02 -10.63
N PHE A 561 -5.02 -0.58 -9.69
CA PHE A 561 -6.13 -1.49 -10.00
C PHE A 561 -7.40 -0.76 -10.46
N VAL A 562 -7.56 0.52 -10.09
CA VAL A 562 -8.75 1.34 -10.40
C VAL A 562 -8.37 2.55 -11.24
N LEU A 563 -7.37 2.39 -12.11
CA LEU A 563 -7.05 3.28 -13.23
C LEU A 563 -6.84 4.77 -12.88
N GLY A 564 -6.42 5.10 -11.67
CA GLY A 564 -6.19 6.47 -11.22
C GLY A 564 -6.96 6.91 -9.98
N GLU A 565 -7.98 6.16 -9.55
CA GLU A 565 -8.89 6.61 -8.49
C GLU A 565 -8.37 6.42 -7.06
N GLY A 566 -7.15 5.89 -6.92
CA GLY A 566 -6.50 5.73 -5.62
C GLY A 566 -5.89 7.01 -5.06
N TRP A 567 -5.84 8.09 -5.83
CA TRP A 567 -5.44 9.43 -5.37
C TRP A 567 -6.61 10.12 -4.63
N HIS A 568 -7.21 9.41 -3.68
CA HIS A 568 -8.50 9.75 -3.09
C HIS A 568 -8.48 10.93 -2.10
N ASN A 569 -7.38 11.14 -1.36
CA ASN A 569 -7.22 12.33 -0.52
C ASN A 569 -7.13 13.62 -1.36
N TYR A 570 -6.44 13.56 -2.51
CA TYR A 570 -6.42 14.67 -3.47
C TYR A 570 -7.81 14.90 -4.04
N HIS A 571 -8.45 13.83 -4.50
CA HIS A 571 -9.78 13.86 -5.10
C HIS A 571 -10.82 14.50 -4.17
N HIS A 572 -10.86 14.13 -2.89
CA HIS A 572 -11.78 14.76 -1.94
C HIS A 572 -11.43 16.20 -1.60
N ALA A 573 -10.15 16.58 -1.65
CA ALA A 573 -9.73 17.98 -1.46
C ALA A 573 -10.07 18.86 -2.68
N PHE A 574 -10.01 18.28 -3.89
CA PHE A 574 -10.21 18.95 -5.17
C PHE A 574 -11.12 18.15 -6.12
N PRO A 575 -12.40 17.96 -5.77
CA PRO A 575 -13.28 17.04 -6.49
C PRO A 575 -13.60 17.47 -7.93
N TRP A 576 -13.28 18.71 -8.31
CA TRP A 576 -13.50 19.25 -9.65
C TRP A 576 -12.28 19.11 -10.59
N ASP A 577 -11.16 18.53 -10.11
CA ASP A 577 -9.99 18.29 -10.96
C ASP A 577 -10.22 17.05 -11.85
N TYR A 578 -10.03 17.20 -13.17
CA TYR A 578 -10.25 16.12 -14.14
C TYR A 578 -9.24 14.99 -14.03
N LYS A 579 -8.08 15.23 -13.42
CA LYS A 579 -7.08 14.21 -13.19
C LYS A 579 -7.42 13.34 -11.98
N ALA A 580 -8.23 13.86 -11.05
CA ALA A 580 -8.41 13.31 -9.70
C ALA A 580 -7.08 13.08 -8.96
N SER A 581 -5.98 13.70 -9.41
CA SER A 581 -4.64 13.54 -8.87
C SER A 581 -3.76 14.77 -9.15
N GLU A 582 -2.76 14.97 -8.29
CA GLU A 582 -1.68 15.91 -8.57
C GLU A 582 -0.82 15.43 -9.76
N PHE A 583 -0.49 14.12 -9.76
CA PHE A 583 0.38 13.49 -10.75
C PHE A 583 -0.43 12.95 -11.93
N PRO A 584 -0.39 13.57 -13.13
CA PRO A 584 -1.33 13.27 -14.21
C PRO A 584 -1.22 11.84 -14.75
N TYR A 585 -0.01 11.30 -14.91
CA TYR A 585 0.21 9.98 -15.54
C TYR A 585 0.77 8.92 -14.60
N TYR A 586 1.13 9.30 -13.37
CA TYR A 586 1.65 8.35 -12.39
C TYR A 586 0.51 7.46 -11.90
N VAL A 587 0.46 6.24 -12.43
CA VAL A 587 -0.56 5.23 -12.11
C VAL A 587 -2.00 5.76 -12.32
N ASN A 588 -2.22 6.55 -13.38
CA ASN A 588 -3.51 7.17 -13.68
C ASN A 588 -3.86 7.08 -15.17
N PHE A 589 -4.29 5.87 -15.56
CA PHE A 589 -4.66 5.56 -16.95
C PHE A 589 -5.90 6.32 -17.42
N THR A 590 -6.80 6.67 -16.50
CA THR A 590 -8.02 7.43 -16.82
C THR A 590 -7.67 8.84 -17.33
N THR A 591 -6.72 9.52 -16.69
CA THR A 591 -6.24 10.83 -17.17
C THR A 591 -5.64 10.72 -18.56
N ALA A 592 -4.79 9.70 -18.81
CA ALA A 592 -4.22 9.47 -20.14
C ALA A 592 -5.30 9.23 -21.22
N PHE A 593 -6.36 8.49 -20.89
CA PHE A 593 -7.50 8.30 -21.79
C PHE A 593 -8.26 9.60 -22.09
N ILE A 594 -8.54 10.41 -21.05
CA ILE A 594 -9.23 11.70 -21.20
C ILE A 594 -8.37 12.66 -22.05
N ASP A 595 -7.07 12.74 -21.79
CA ASP A 595 -6.13 13.59 -22.54
C ASP A 595 -6.02 13.16 -24.01
N LEU A 596 -6.02 11.84 -24.29
CA LEU A 596 -6.09 11.33 -25.65
C LEU A 596 -7.39 11.76 -26.34
N CYS A 597 -8.53 11.62 -25.66
CA CYS A 597 -9.82 12.07 -26.16
C CYS A 597 -9.84 13.59 -26.41
N ALA A 598 -9.17 14.37 -25.57
CA ALA A 598 -9.05 15.81 -25.75
C ALA A 598 -8.19 16.17 -26.98
N LYS A 599 -7.07 15.46 -27.19
CA LYS A 599 -6.20 15.63 -28.36
C LYS A 599 -6.93 15.39 -29.68
N ILE A 600 -7.83 14.41 -29.74
CA ILE A 600 -8.67 14.13 -30.92
C ILE A 600 -9.98 14.92 -30.94
N GLY A 601 -10.15 15.89 -30.02
CA GLY A 601 -11.27 16.82 -30.00
C GLY A 601 -12.60 16.24 -29.53
N LEU A 602 -12.60 15.09 -28.83
CA LEU A 602 -13.78 14.46 -28.23
C LEU A 602 -14.05 14.92 -26.79
N ALA A 603 -13.02 15.33 -26.06
CA ALA A 603 -13.12 15.96 -24.74
C ALA A 603 -12.60 17.41 -24.78
N TYR A 604 -13.14 18.28 -23.92
CA TYR A 604 -12.76 19.70 -23.84
C TYR A 604 -13.13 20.27 -22.46
N ASP A 605 -12.66 21.48 -22.14
CA ASP A 605 -12.93 22.16 -20.85
C ASP A 605 -12.46 21.34 -19.64
N LEU A 606 -11.27 20.73 -19.75
CA LEU A 606 -10.65 19.92 -18.70
C LEU A 606 -10.16 20.83 -17.56
N LYS A 607 -10.76 20.70 -16.38
CA LYS A 607 -10.47 21.54 -15.20
C LYS A 607 -9.34 20.94 -14.39
N THR A 608 -8.25 21.69 -14.17
CA THR A 608 -7.13 21.28 -13.31
C THR A 608 -6.88 22.32 -12.23
N VAL A 609 -6.42 21.88 -11.07
CA VAL A 609 -5.96 22.78 -10.00
C VAL A 609 -4.55 23.28 -10.32
N LYS A 610 -4.27 24.56 -10.01
CA LYS A 610 -2.93 25.15 -10.12
C LYS A 610 -2.03 24.64 -8.99
N GLN A 611 -0.75 24.41 -9.29
CA GLN A 611 0.20 23.86 -8.32
C GLN A 611 0.29 24.66 -7.01
N ASP A 612 0.26 25.99 -7.08
CA ASP A 612 0.32 26.84 -5.87
C ASP A 612 -0.85 26.59 -4.92
N VAL A 613 -2.04 26.33 -5.47
CA VAL A 613 -3.24 26.01 -4.68
C VAL A 613 -3.10 24.64 -4.03
N ILE A 614 -2.51 23.67 -4.74
CA ILE A 614 -2.20 22.33 -4.21
C ILE A 614 -1.22 22.45 -3.03
N ASN A 615 -0.13 23.19 -3.21
CA ASN A 615 0.90 23.40 -2.20
C ASN A 615 0.33 24.11 -0.95
N LEU A 616 -0.45 25.18 -1.14
CA LEU A 616 -1.11 25.90 -0.04
C LEU A 616 -2.08 25.00 0.73
N ARG A 617 -2.84 24.14 0.04
CA ARG A 617 -3.73 23.18 0.71
C ARG A 617 -2.92 22.16 1.52
N ALA A 618 -1.86 21.60 0.93
CA ALA A 618 -0.98 20.66 1.61
C ALA A 618 -0.31 21.26 2.85
N GLN A 619 0.11 22.53 2.78
CA GLN A 619 0.65 23.26 3.95
C GLN A 619 -0.40 23.53 5.02
N ARG A 620 -1.62 23.94 4.63
CA ARG A 620 -2.68 24.34 5.56
C ARG A 620 -3.31 23.15 6.30
N THR A 621 -3.62 22.07 5.57
CA THR A 621 -4.42 20.95 6.09
C THR A 621 -3.77 19.59 5.92
N GLY A 622 -2.64 19.49 5.21
CA GLY A 622 -1.93 18.24 5.03
C GLY A 622 -1.32 17.69 6.32
N ASN A 623 -0.98 16.41 6.30
CA ASN A 623 -0.29 15.73 7.39
C ASN A 623 1.26 15.77 7.27
N GLY A 624 1.81 16.62 6.39
CA GLY A 624 3.25 16.74 6.15
C GLY A 624 3.88 15.61 5.31
N SER A 625 3.07 14.75 4.66
CA SER A 625 3.58 13.73 3.73
C SER A 625 3.79 14.24 2.29
N HIS A 626 3.58 15.53 2.03
CA HIS A 626 3.80 16.15 0.70
C HIS A 626 5.25 16.60 0.54
N ALA A 627 5.85 16.36 -0.64
CA ALA A 627 7.28 16.56 -0.91
C ALA A 627 7.77 18.03 -0.87
N SER A 628 6.86 19.01 -0.90
CA SER A 628 7.20 20.45 -1.00
C SER A 628 7.46 21.15 0.35
N VAL A 629 7.49 20.42 1.47
CA VAL A 629 7.72 20.97 2.81
C VAL A 629 9.09 20.50 3.34
N PRO A 630 10.13 21.37 3.38
CA PRO A 630 11.48 20.95 3.75
C PRO A 630 11.65 20.71 5.26
N PRO A 631 12.43 19.69 5.67
CA PRO A 631 12.84 19.49 7.06
C PRO A 631 14.08 20.32 7.43
N SER A 632 14.08 20.93 8.62
CA SER A 632 15.19 21.70 9.17
C SER A 632 16.15 20.83 10.00
N GLY A 633 17.43 20.80 9.62
CA GLY A 633 18.59 20.59 10.51
C GLY A 633 19.02 19.14 10.82
N THR A 634 20.23 18.77 10.44
CA THR A 634 20.93 17.55 10.88
C THR A 634 22.32 17.90 11.43
N SER A 635 22.60 17.53 12.67
CA SER A 635 23.93 17.62 13.31
C SER A 635 24.68 16.29 13.17
N GLU A 636 25.97 16.35 12.81
CA GLU A 636 26.86 15.21 12.61
C GLU A 636 27.43 14.67 13.94
N SER A 637 27.49 13.34 14.12
CA SER A 637 28.35 12.67 15.11
C SER A 637 28.98 11.40 14.52
N ASN A 638 30.21 11.11 14.93
CA ASN A 638 31.04 10.01 14.40
C ASN A 638 31.19 8.88 15.44
N GLY A 639 30.30 7.88 15.43
CA GLY A 639 30.43 6.63 16.22
C GLY A 639 29.83 5.39 15.53
N ILE A 640 29.99 4.20 16.14
CA ILE A 640 29.28 2.94 15.77
C ILE A 640 27.78 3.19 15.90
N TRP A 641 26.97 2.91 14.88
CA TRP A 641 25.53 3.23 14.94
C TRP A 641 24.68 2.00 15.30
N GLY A 642 24.00 2.02 16.44
CA GLY A 642 23.27 0.88 17.02
C GLY A 642 23.23 0.92 18.57
N TRP A 643 23.09 -0.23 19.24
CA TRP A 643 23.07 -0.27 20.72
C TRP A 643 24.36 0.23 21.38
N ASP A 644 25.50 -0.06 20.75
CA ASP A 644 26.82 0.34 21.23
C ASP A 644 27.23 1.76 20.75
N ASP A 645 26.29 2.57 20.26
CA ASP A 645 26.56 3.94 19.82
C ASP A 645 26.92 4.85 21.00
N GLU A 646 27.99 5.63 20.85
CA GLU A 646 28.42 6.65 21.79
C GLU A 646 27.45 7.85 21.80
N ALA A 647 26.72 8.08 20.71
CA ALA A 647 25.64 9.05 20.64
C ALA A 647 24.35 8.58 21.34
N LEU A 648 24.27 7.30 21.72
CA LEU A 648 23.16 6.77 22.51
C LEU A 648 23.31 7.24 23.96
N THR A 649 22.45 8.17 24.40
CA THR A 649 22.55 8.74 25.74
C THR A 649 22.38 7.66 26.82
N LYS A 650 22.95 7.89 28.01
CA LYS A 650 22.75 6.99 29.15
C LYS A 650 21.27 6.83 29.50
N GLU A 651 20.50 7.90 29.32
CA GLU A 651 19.04 7.92 29.44
C GLU A 651 18.37 6.99 28.43
N ASP A 652 18.75 7.04 27.14
CA ASP A 652 18.22 6.13 26.11
C ASP A 652 18.49 4.65 26.43
N ARG A 653 19.66 4.35 27.03
CA ARG A 653 20.02 3.00 27.48
C ARG A 653 19.17 2.53 28.67
N GLU A 654 18.93 3.39 29.66
CA GLU A 654 18.09 3.10 30.82
C GLU A 654 16.60 2.96 30.47
N MET A 655 16.19 3.56 29.35
CA MET A 655 14.83 3.46 28.82
C MET A 655 14.57 2.24 27.93
N ALA A 656 15.56 1.40 27.64
CA ALA A 656 15.33 0.12 26.96
C ALA A 656 14.85 -0.96 27.95
N SER A 657 14.11 -1.95 27.46
CA SER A 657 13.84 -3.18 28.21
C SER A 657 14.56 -4.36 27.55
N ILE A 658 15.37 -5.07 28.34
CA ILE A 658 16.16 -6.22 27.91
C ILE A 658 15.48 -7.47 28.45
N SER A 659 15.02 -8.33 27.54
CA SER A 659 14.38 -9.60 27.87
C SER A 659 15.33 -10.78 27.62
N TYR A 660 15.10 -11.91 28.32
CA TYR A 660 15.90 -13.13 28.20
C TYR A 660 17.41 -12.91 28.46
N GLN A 661 17.75 -12.30 29.60
CA GLN A 661 19.15 -12.16 30.01
C GLN A 661 19.78 -13.54 30.24
N GLN A 662 21.02 -13.71 29.80
CA GLN A 662 21.78 -14.94 30.02
C GLN A 662 21.99 -15.09 31.54
N LYS A 663 21.41 -16.12 32.15
CA LYS A 663 21.79 -16.52 33.51
C LYS A 663 23.27 -16.92 33.47
N SER A 664 24.08 -16.24 34.28
CA SER A 664 25.50 -16.50 34.47
C SER A 664 25.77 -17.97 34.78
#